data_AF-A0A0D2B2I8-F1
#
_entry.id   AF-A0A0D2B2I8-F1
#
_cell.length_a   1.000
_cell.length_b   1.000
_cell.length_c   1.000
_cell.angle_alpha   90.00
_cell.angle_beta   90.00
_cell.angle_gamma   90.00
#
_symmetry.space_group_name_H-M   'P 1'
#
loop_
_entity.id
_entity.type
_entity.pdbx_description
1 polymer ?
#
loop_
_entity_poly.entity_id
_entity_poly.type
_entity_poly.pdbx_seq_one_letter_code
_entity_poly.pdbx_strand_id
1 'polypeptide(L)'
;MTSNAKKSTEFDVTGDGQDCLSESDKQKAAEEIYRRWSNREVGIGGKDELPLFEKLNSLANLYVYQGRQAEAGEIYHRLLSAAKEALGSEHQLTLDTLNNLGNLYTYQGRFIEAGKMYEQALSGYRHTLQPEHPSVLDTMNNMANLYASEGRLLTAEKLYYEVFAKKKKVLGPSHLSTIDTMNNLGNLYVHRGLYYKGEKMHIETISAYTKILGLEHPSTLDTMNNLANLYLEQEKFAEAEEMFNRSLAGKEKSLGRDHPSTLETLNNLGNLCFRREDLEQAQGIYTRVLTARELSAGKEHISTLNVVSNLGCVYRHQGYLDQAEELFLRALEGRESTQGLDDISTIRTVENLALLYTDQGRTNQAVHMYLRSLIGKAKLLGPEDPMTLATLSDLENLIFNLEGIHVTEKVYVAALHDFQKSIGTDNPFSERARRIILSLRFRDDHSGISPTGSLDHLPLIMQPSYPPIEIEYIDDIAPPVVIYDNKGFANFPLRAGWEIETLLDFEIDRASNKSERSVAAFIQQWLFFGLLSAATGHKYTMDNLLAVFTRVSPSLKRRIITTRHLEKYLVQWRDSIPTKELQNDSETLKGLEAILDEARRALGKMSDSVQGGYNHLLANYSTISLSILVLGVVFTEAKCRIWPGSRTIRWPQSVLILSKMKEHGWCPSDIHMLQESLTPVGMYFASLCQPRMAQHDHTRSKCDRNVCYCMNINDTADNAFVPTHTADCDGQCALEDTHHSLLKALTGEDTLPVVSLEENTDGKFSLVMSALKLGQDQNYIAISHVWMEGLGNPRQNALPTCQLRRIQDFVTAASHGQTKYFWIDTLCVPQDSFNPKSQPSRIRAMCDMEVVYRSSLAVLVLDPQLLSISQGAAPEEQLVRIVCCSWMRRLWTLQEAVTGSKILLQFSDGVFDMIEGFKDFKTSTKLSAMSEITALTGLISSSIRQVEDLKRFRRDRKSGHLFPAVWNACRTRTNSKAQDEAFCLAVMLGLDTLPILAAPNNEKWKRLLLLQKYFPIDLLFSPVPRLSEPGYRWAPLPFSWYKGTKVYLKRNSTALGEASDKGLSFTAPGMVLAPLQTPLRTEPITSSMILMLRGDKQSQTWYRIKHRTEPNYDQAQWEDFRNTLHRDAKLGLIFDQDIDEISFNSAHGVLVALEQDTLGDGNDLFQGAFLACVRVYPEPRFNSTLLDRWLQEGTLEEETHYRTAVGTRLLSSQKWCVR
;
A
#
# COMPACT_ATOMS: atom_id res chain seq x y z
N MET A 1 -23.05 -38.27 -27.72
CA MET A 1 -21.98 -37.99 -28.69
C MET A 1 -21.14 -39.23 -29.08
N THR A 2 -21.12 -40.33 -28.31
CA THR A 2 -20.44 -41.58 -28.72
C THR A 2 -21.14 -42.35 -29.85
N SER A 3 -22.46 -42.18 -30.09
CA SER A 3 -23.16 -42.98 -31.10
C SER A 3 -22.88 -42.59 -32.55
N ASN A 4 -22.56 -41.32 -32.83
CA ASN A 4 -22.26 -40.85 -34.19
C ASN A 4 -20.85 -41.23 -34.68
N ALA A 5 -19.91 -41.50 -33.77
CA ALA A 5 -18.54 -41.88 -34.15
C ALA A 5 -18.45 -43.34 -34.64
N LYS A 6 -19.38 -44.22 -34.25
CA LYS A 6 -19.29 -45.64 -34.64
C LYS A 6 -19.73 -45.95 -36.07
N LYS A 7 -20.56 -45.10 -36.67
CA LYS A 7 -20.92 -45.25 -38.09
C LYS A 7 -19.77 -44.93 -39.04
N SER A 8 -18.76 -44.19 -38.60
CA SER A 8 -17.59 -43.82 -39.40
C SER A 8 -16.33 -44.64 -39.08
N THR A 9 -16.38 -45.56 -38.11
CA THR A 9 -15.24 -46.42 -37.74
C THR A 9 -15.22 -47.78 -38.42
N GLU A 10 -16.25 -48.16 -39.19
CA GLU A 10 -16.10 -49.30 -40.11
C GLU A 10 -15.17 -48.87 -41.24
N PHE A 11 -13.88 -49.26 -41.17
CA PHE A 11 -12.99 -49.23 -42.32
C PHE A 11 -13.47 -50.27 -43.33
N ASP A 12 -14.51 -49.93 -44.08
CA ASP A 12 -14.98 -50.72 -45.20
C ASP A 12 -14.11 -50.39 -46.43
N VAL A 13 -12.93 -50.98 -46.47
CA VAL A 13 -12.17 -51.12 -47.72
C VAL A 13 -12.76 -52.32 -48.43
N THR A 14 -13.89 -52.14 -49.11
CA THR A 14 -14.40 -53.13 -50.06
C THR A 14 -14.45 -52.53 -51.46
N GLY A 15 -13.27 -52.47 -52.06
CA GLY A 15 -13.08 -52.61 -53.50
C GLY A 15 -12.22 -53.85 -53.72
N ASP A 16 -12.91 -54.99 -53.84
CA ASP A 16 -12.43 -56.32 -54.25
C ASP A 16 -11.35 -57.04 -53.41
N GLY A 17 -11.74 -58.20 -52.89
CA GLY A 17 -10.86 -59.36 -52.72
C GLY A 17 -10.08 -59.44 -51.41
N GLN A 18 -10.51 -60.36 -50.54
CA GLN A 18 -9.70 -61.13 -49.59
C GLN A 18 -8.41 -60.46 -49.07
N ASP A 19 -8.49 -59.80 -47.91
CA ASP A 19 -7.45 -59.96 -46.89
C ASP A 19 -7.98 -59.49 -45.53
N CYS A 20 -8.02 -60.41 -44.57
CA CYS A 20 -8.38 -60.15 -43.17
C CYS A 20 -7.23 -59.42 -42.47
N LEU A 21 -6.96 -58.18 -42.88
CA LEU A 21 -6.10 -57.29 -42.12
C LEU A 21 -6.77 -56.97 -40.79
N SER A 22 -6.03 -57.09 -39.69
CA SER A 22 -6.51 -56.63 -38.40
C SER A 22 -6.80 -55.12 -38.47
N GLU A 23 -7.72 -54.61 -37.65
CA GLU A 23 -8.06 -53.18 -37.64
C GLU A 23 -6.81 -52.30 -37.39
N SER A 24 -5.80 -52.86 -36.70
CA SER A 24 -4.47 -52.26 -36.50
C SER A 24 -3.66 -52.16 -37.82
N ASP A 25 -3.74 -53.16 -38.69
CA ASP A 25 -3.01 -53.15 -39.96
C ASP A 25 -3.69 -52.22 -40.98
N LYS A 26 -5.03 -52.13 -40.96
CA LYS A 26 -5.78 -51.14 -41.75
C LYS A 26 -5.46 -49.71 -41.32
N GLN A 27 -5.37 -49.47 -40.01
CA GLN A 27 -4.93 -48.19 -39.48
C GLN A 27 -3.51 -47.86 -39.95
N LYS A 28 -2.53 -48.75 -39.78
CA LYS A 28 -1.14 -48.53 -40.24
C LYS A 28 -1.05 -48.23 -41.73
N ALA A 29 -1.84 -48.93 -42.56
CA ALA A 29 -1.90 -48.66 -43.99
C ALA A 29 -2.46 -47.25 -44.29
N ALA A 30 -3.51 -46.82 -43.59
CA ALA A 30 -4.05 -45.47 -43.72
C ALA A 30 -3.08 -44.39 -43.21
N GLU A 31 -2.34 -44.65 -42.13
CA GLU A 31 -1.30 -43.76 -41.59
C GLU A 31 -0.13 -43.59 -42.57
N GLU A 32 0.31 -44.69 -43.22
CA GLU A 32 1.34 -44.63 -44.24
C GLU A 32 0.87 -43.87 -45.49
N ILE A 33 -0.39 -44.05 -45.90
CA ILE A 33 -1.00 -43.26 -46.97
C ILE A 33 -1.02 -41.77 -46.60
N TYR A 34 -1.40 -41.42 -45.37
CA TYR A 34 -1.35 -40.05 -44.89
C TYR A 34 0.09 -39.50 -44.88
N ARG A 35 1.08 -40.27 -44.43
CA ARG A 35 2.49 -39.86 -44.41
C ARG A 35 3.00 -39.53 -45.81
N ARG A 36 2.73 -40.42 -46.78
CA ARG A 36 3.14 -40.23 -48.18
C ARG A 36 2.43 -39.05 -48.84
N TRP A 37 1.13 -38.88 -48.59
CA TRP A 37 0.38 -37.71 -49.03
C TRP A 37 0.90 -36.42 -48.40
N SER A 38 1.18 -36.46 -47.09
CA SER A 38 1.71 -35.33 -46.32
C SER A 38 3.05 -34.82 -46.85
N ASN A 39 3.94 -35.76 -47.21
CA ASN A 39 5.26 -35.49 -47.79
C ASN A 39 5.22 -35.13 -49.28
N ARG A 40 4.04 -35.00 -49.90
CA ARG A 40 3.85 -34.82 -51.35
C ARG A 40 4.48 -35.92 -52.20
N GLU A 41 4.69 -37.12 -51.64
CA GLU A 41 5.13 -38.32 -52.37
C GLU A 41 3.99 -38.92 -53.22
N VAL A 42 2.75 -38.52 -52.93
CA VAL A 42 1.56 -38.73 -53.75
C VAL A 42 1.07 -37.34 -54.16
N GLY A 43 0.97 -37.09 -55.48
CA GLY A 43 0.65 -35.76 -56.02
C GLY A 43 -0.80 -35.33 -55.77
N ILE A 44 -1.04 -34.01 -55.83
CA ILE A 44 -2.36 -33.38 -55.82
C ILE A 44 -2.72 -33.07 -57.29
N GLY A 45 -3.73 -33.74 -57.84
CA GLY A 45 -4.14 -33.60 -59.22
C GLY A 45 -5.36 -34.46 -59.63
N GLY A 46 -6.58 -34.02 -59.26
CA GLY A 46 -7.83 -34.40 -59.94
C GLY A 46 -8.85 -35.22 -59.12
N LYS A 47 -10.04 -35.45 -59.71
CA LYS A 47 -11.20 -36.13 -59.07
C LYS A 47 -10.95 -37.59 -58.64
N ASP A 48 -9.87 -38.21 -59.12
CA ASP A 48 -9.49 -39.59 -58.79
C ASP A 48 -8.98 -39.76 -57.34
N GLU A 49 -8.88 -38.65 -56.59
CA GLU A 49 -8.46 -38.61 -55.18
C GLU A 49 -9.61 -38.77 -54.17
N LEU A 50 -10.86 -38.84 -54.62
CA LEU A 50 -12.01 -39.01 -53.72
C LEU A 50 -11.84 -40.21 -52.76
N PRO A 51 -11.43 -41.41 -53.20
CA PRO A 51 -11.20 -42.54 -52.30
C PRO A 51 -10.07 -42.32 -51.29
N LEU A 52 -9.06 -41.51 -51.67
CA LEU A 52 -7.97 -41.13 -50.76
C LEU A 52 -8.49 -40.18 -49.69
N PHE A 53 -9.24 -39.16 -50.08
CA PHE A 53 -9.83 -38.19 -49.16
C PHE A 53 -10.84 -38.81 -48.20
N GLU A 54 -11.66 -39.76 -48.68
CA GLU A 54 -12.56 -40.55 -47.84
C GLU A 54 -11.79 -41.36 -46.80
N LYS A 55 -10.69 -42.03 -47.21
CA LYS A 55 -9.80 -42.76 -46.29
C LYS A 55 -9.18 -41.84 -45.24
N LEU A 56 -8.73 -40.64 -45.63
CA LEU A 56 -8.18 -39.65 -44.70
C LEU A 56 -9.24 -39.13 -43.73
N ASN A 57 -10.48 -38.90 -44.19
CA ASN A 57 -11.59 -38.50 -43.33
C ASN A 57 -11.91 -39.60 -42.30
N SER A 58 -11.90 -40.86 -42.71
CA SER A 58 -12.10 -42.00 -41.81
C SER A 58 -10.94 -42.16 -40.82
N LEU A 59 -9.69 -41.96 -41.26
CA LEU A 59 -8.52 -41.95 -40.37
C LEU A 59 -8.61 -40.84 -39.33
N ALA A 60 -9.00 -39.63 -39.73
CA ALA A 60 -9.21 -38.53 -38.81
C ALA A 60 -10.32 -38.84 -37.80
N ASN A 61 -11.43 -39.43 -38.22
CA ASN A 61 -12.49 -39.89 -37.32
C ASN A 61 -11.99 -40.94 -36.31
N LEU A 62 -11.18 -41.89 -36.78
CA LEU A 62 -10.55 -42.89 -35.91
C LEU A 62 -9.62 -42.22 -34.88
N TYR A 63 -8.83 -41.22 -35.29
CA TYR A 63 -7.98 -40.48 -34.39
C TYR A 63 -8.78 -39.68 -33.35
N VAL A 64 -9.90 -39.05 -33.74
CA VAL A 64 -10.82 -38.43 -32.76
C VAL A 64 -11.31 -39.47 -31.75
N TYR A 65 -11.69 -40.66 -32.23
CA TYR A 65 -12.15 -41.75 -31.36
C TYR A 65 -11.06 -42.25 -30.40
N GLN A 66 -9.81 -42.31 -30.87
CA GLN A 66 -8.64 -42.71 -30.08
C GLN A 66 -8.13 -41.60 -29.14
N GLY A 67 -8.71 -40.39 -29.20
CA GLY A 67 -8.25 -39.24 -28.43
C GLY A 67 -7.03 -38.52 -29.03
N ARG A 68 -6.59 -38.92 -30.23
CA ARG A 68 -5.51 -38.31 -31.02
C ARG A 68 -5.99 -37.05 -31.74
N GLN A 69 -6.51 -36.10 -30.98
CA GLN A 69 -7.26 -34.94 -31.50
C GLN A 69 -6.39 -33.97 -32.32
N ALA A 70 -5.11 -33.79 -31.97
CA ALA A 70 -4.20 -32.92 -32.70
C ALA A 70 -3.93 -33.44 -34.11
N GLU A 71 -3.63 -34.74 -34.22
CA GLU A 71 -3.40 -35.40 -35.51
C GLU A 71 -4.70 -35.45 -36.33
N ALA A 72 -5.84 -35.71 -35.69
CA ALA A 72 -7.14 -35.63 -36.36
C ALA A 72 -7.41 -34.24 -36.93
N GLY A 73 -7.13 -33.19 -36.15
CA GLY A 73 -7.27 -31.80 -36.56
C GLY A 73 -6.37 -31.45 -37.74
N GLU A 74 -5.11 -31.90 -37.72
CA GLU A 74 -4.19 -31.70 -38.85
C GLU A 74 -4.72 -32.35 -40.12
N ILE A 75 -5.14 -33.62 -40.04
CA ILE A 75 -5.72 -34.33 -41.18
C ILE A 75 -6.95 -33.59 -41.68
N TYR A 76 -7.90 -33.22 -40.81
CA TYR A 76 -9.10 -32.50 -41.23
C TYR A 76 -8.81 -31.16 -41.89
N HIS A 77 -7.86 -30.38 -41.38
CA HIS A 77 -7.51 -29.08 -41.98
C HIS A 77 -6.89 -29.23 -43.36
N ARG A 78 -5.96 -30.17 -43.50
CA ARG A 78 -5.29 -30.42 -44.78
C ARG A 78 -6.25 -31.04 -45.78
N LEU A 79 -7.06 -32.00 -45.34
CA LEU A 79 -8.11 -32.63 -46.12
C LEU A 79 -9.14 -31.59 -46.58
N LEU A 80 -9.57 -30.69 -45.70
CA LEU A 80 -10.52 -29.63 -46.04
C LEU A 80 -9.97 -28.70 -47.12
N SER A 81 -8.69 -28.33 -47.02
CA SER A 81 -8.03 -27.50 -48.03
C SER A 81 -7.95 -28.22 -49.38
N ALA A 82 -7.50 -29.48 -49.38
CA ALA A 82 -7.34 -30.27 -50.59
C ALA A 82 -8.67 -30.64 -51.24
N ALA A 83 -9.68 -31.03 -50.45
CA ALA A 83 -11.02 -31.32 -50.94
C ALA A 83 -11.71 -30.07 -51.51
N LYS A 84 -11.51 -28.89 -50.89
CA LYS A 84 -12.01 -27.62 -51.45
C LYS A 84 -11.39 -27.31 -52.81
N GLU A 85 -10.10 -27.56 -52.99
CA GLU A 85 -9.38 -27.30 -54.25
C GLU A 85 -9.75 -28.29 -55.35
N ALA A 86 -9.75 -29.60 -55.05
CA ALA A 86 -9.93 -30.65 -56.04
C ALA A 86 -11.41 -30.99 -56.33
N LEU A 87 -12.29 -30.91 -55.34
CA LEU A 87 -13.71 -31.31 -55.45
C LEU A 87 -14.67 -30.12 -55.37
N GLY A 88 -14.22 -28.98 -54.86
CA GLY A 88 -15.02 -27.77 -54.66
C GLY A 88 -15.57 -27.62 -53.24
N SER A 89 -16.00 -26.40 -52.91
CA SER A 89 -16.48 -26.04 -51.56
C SER A 89 -17.82 -26.66 -51.16
N GLU A 90 -18.64 -27.03 -52.14
CA GLU A 90 -19.99 -27.58 -51.93
C GLU A 90 -20.05 -29.10 -52.14
N HIS A 91 -18.92 -29.76 -52.41
CA HIS A 91 -18.88 -31.21 -52.53
C HIS A 91 -19.21 -31.88 -51.20
N GLN A 92 -19.96 -33.00 -51.26
CA GLN A 92 -20.41 -33.77 -50.09
C GLN A 92 -19.28 -34.02 -49.08
N LEU A 93 -18.13 -34.55 -49.54
CA LEU A 93 -16.97 -34.80 -48.67
C LEU A 93 -16.39 -33.53 -48.02
N THR A 94 -16.39 -32.40 -48.72
CA THR A 94 -15.92 -31.11 -48.18
C THR A 94 -16.83 -30.65 -47.04
N LEU A 95 -18.14 -30.80 -47.22
CA LEU A 95 -19.15 -30.46 -46.22
C LEU A 95 -19.14 -31.44 -45.04
N ASP A 96 -18.91 -32.73 -45.29
CA ASP A 96 -18.72 -33.74 -44.24
C ASP A 96 -17.47 -33.46 -43.41
N THR A 97 -16.38 -33.05 -44.06
CA THR A 97 -15.14 -32.63 -43.39
C THR A 97 -15.38 -31.41 -42.50
N LEU A 98 -16.16 -30.42 -42.98
CA LEU A 98 -16.57 -29.27 -42.15
C LEU A 98 -17.41 -29.70 -40.95
N ASN A 99 -18.42 -30.56 -41.16
CA ASN A 99 -19.25 -31.07 -40.07
C ASN A 99 -18.43 -31.86 -39.04
N ASN A 100 -17.46 -32.65 -39.47
CA ASN A 100 -16.56 -33.40 -38.60
C ASN A 100 -15.57 -32.50 -37.85
N LEU A 101 -15.06 -31.46 -38.50
CA LEU A 101 -14.26 -30.43 -37.84
C LEU A 101 -15.08 -29.65 -36.81
N GLY A 102 -16.36 -29.41 -37.09
CA GLY A 102 -17.33 -28.86 -36.13
C GLY A 102 -17.51 -29.77 -34.91
N ASN A 103 -17.64 -31.09 -35.13
CA ASN A 103 -17.68 -32.07 -34.04
C ASN A 103 -16.39 -32.00 -33.20
N LEU A 104 -15.22 -32.05 -33.85
CA LEU A 104 -13.92 -31.97 -33.17
C LEU A 104 -13.78 -30.69 -32.33
N TYR A 105 -14.16 -29.53 -32.87
CA TYR A 105 -14.16 -28.28 -32.12
C TYR A 105 -15.18 -28.26 -30.97
N THR A 106 -16.33 -28.91 -31.13
CA THR A 106 -17.29 -29.07 -30.03
C THR A 106 -16.68 -29.90 -28.88
N TYR A 107 -15.97 -30.99 -29.21
CA TYR A 107 -15.24 -31.79 -28.21
C TYR A 107 -14.10 -31.02 -27.53
N GLN A 108 -13.48 -30.08 -28.24
CA GLN A 108 -12.42 -29.20 -27.72
C GLN A 108 -12.93 -27.98 -26.95
N GLY A 109 -14.26 -27.80 -26.82
CA GLY A 109 -14.85 -26.61 -26.19
C GLY A 109 -14.75 -25.33 -27.05
N ARG A 110 -14.33 -25.44 -28.30
CA ARG A 110 -14.19 -24.32 -29.26
C ARG A 110 -15.51 -24.05 -29.96
N PHE A 111 -16.51 -23.63 -29.19
CA PHE A 111 -17.91 -23.55 -29.64
C PHE A 111 -18.14 -22.55 -30.77
N ILE A 112 -17.41 -21.43 -30.80
CA ILE A 112 -17.54 -20.43 -31.87
C ILE A 112 -17.05 -21.01 -33.20
N GLU A 113 -15.88 -21.66 -33.20
CA GLU A 113 -15.36 -22.31 -34.40
C GLU A 113 -16.22 -23.50 -34.81
N ALA A 114 -16.72 -24.29 -33.85
CA ALA A 114 -17.67 -25.36 -34.11
C ALA A 114 -18.93 -24.84 -34.82
N GLY A 115 -19.52 -23.76 -34.29
CA GLY A 115 -20.67 -23.08 -34.87
C GLY A 115 -20.41 -22.65 -36.31
N LYS A 116 -19.26 -22.00 -36.58
CA LYS A 116 -18.86 -21.62 -37.93
C LYS A 116 -18.75 -22.81 -38.88
N MET A 117 -18.15 -23.91 -38.43
CA MET A 117 -18.00 -25.11 -39.26
C MET A 117 -19.36 -25.74 -39.58
N TYR A 118 -20.25 -25.87 -38.59
CA TYR A 118 -21.61 -26.37 -38.82
C TYR A 118 -22.43 -25.44 -39.70
N GLU A 119 -22.33 -24.12 -39.55
CA GLU A 119 -23.03 -23.14 -40.39
C GLU A 119 -22.56 -23.23 -41.85
N GLN A 120 -21.25 -23.38 -42.08
CA GLN A 120 -20.70 -23.56 -43.42
C GLN A 120 -21.16 -24.89 -44.05
N ALA A 121 -21.11 -25.99 -43.28
CA ALA A 121 -21.61 -27.29 -43.74
C ALA A 121 -23.11 -27.24 -44.06
N LEU A 122 -23.91 -26.66 -43.16
CA LEU A 122 -25.37 -26.54 -43.31
C LEU A 122 -25.75 -25.63 -44.47
N SER A 123 -25.02 -24.53 -44.68
CA SER A 123 -25.21 -23.65 -45.82
C SER A 123 -24.94 -24.40 -47.13
N GLY A 124 -23.79 -25.07 -47.25
CA GLY A 124 -23.46 -25.85 -48.44
C GLY A 124 -24.46 -26.99 -48.69
N TYR A 125 -24.90 -27.69 -47.64
CA TYR A 125 -25.92 -28.74 -47.77
C TYR A 125 -27.28 -28.19 -48.18
N ARG A 126 -27.68 -26.99 -47.72
CA ARG A 126 -28.94 -26.37 -48.15
C ARG A 126 -28.94 -25.92 -49.61
N HIS A 127 -27.77 -25.66 -50.20
CA HIS A 127 -27.64 -25.32 -51.63
C HIS A 127 -27.72 -26.56 -52.52
N THR A 128 -27.20 -27.70 -52.05
CA THR A 128 -27.03 -28.92 -52.86
C THR A 128 -28.08 -30.00 -52.57
N LEU A 129 -28.69 -29.99 -51.38
CA LEU A 129 -29.61 -31.02 -50.89
C LEU A 129 -30.93 -30.40 -50.42
N GLN A 130 -31.99 -31.20 -50.44
CA GLN A 130 -33.29 -30.77 -49.93
C GLN A 130 -33.24 -30.55 -48.40
N PRO A 131 -34.06 -29.64 -47.82
CA PRO A 131 -34.03 -29.34 -46.38
C PRO A 131 -34.32 -30.53 -45.45
N GLU A 132 -34.98 -31.57 -45.95
CA GLU A 132 -35.30 -32.81 -45.23
C GLU A 132 -34.23 -33.91 -45.43
N HIS A 133 -33.16 -33.64 -46.17
CA HIS A 133 -32.09 -34.61 -46.44
C HIS A 133 -31.36 -35.04 -45.15
N PRO A 134 -31.00 -36.33 -44.98
CA PRO A 134 -30.33 -36.83 -43.77
C PRO A 134 -29.11 -36.01 -43.34
N SER A 135 -28.20 -35.67 -44.26
CA SER A 135 -27.00 -34.86 -43.93
C SER A 135 -27.35 -33.47 -43.36
N VAL A 136 -28.40 -32.80 -43.87
CA VAL A 136 -28.88 -31.53 -43.32
C VAL A 136 -29.40 -31.73 -41.90
N LEU A 137 -30.21 -32.78 -41.69
CA LEU A 137 -30.80 -33.10 -40.39
C LEU A 137 -29.74 -33.56 -39.37
N ASP A 138 -28.69 -34.24 -39.82
CA ASP A 138 -27.56 -34.66 -38.99
C ASP A 138 -26.70 -33.47 -38.56
N THR A 139 -26.39 -32.53 -39.46
CA THR A 139 -25.72 -31.27 -39.10
C THR A 139 -26.58 -30.44 -38.14
N MET A 140 -27.90 -30.36 -38.36
CA MET A 140 -28.81 -29.70 -37.41
C MET A 140 -28.85 -30.40 -36.05
N ASN A 141 -28.78 -31.74 -36.00
CA ASN A 141 -28.66 -32.51 -34.75
C ASN A 141 -27.33 -32.20 -34.04
N ASN A 142 -26.22 -32.08 -34.77
CA ASN A 142 -24.92 -31.70 -34.19
C ASN A 142 -24.91 -30.25 -33.70
N MET A 143 -25.60 -29.35 -34.39
CA MET A 143 -25.81 -27.98 -33.93
C MET A 143 -26.72 -27.93 -32.68
N ALA A 144 -27.68 -28.85 -32.56
CA ALA A 144 -28.47 -29.01 -31.33
C ALA A 144 -27.62 -29.55 -30.17
N ASN A 145 -26.68 -30.46 -30.44
CA ASN A 145 -25.67 -30.87 -29.46
C ASN A 145 -24.81 -29.68 -29.03
N LEU A 146 -24.33 -28.87 -29.98
CA LEU A 146 -23.57 -27.65 -29.69
C LEU A 146 -24.37 -26.71 -28.78
N TYR A 147 -25.62 -26.41 -29.12
CA TYR A 147 -26.48 -25.57 -28.26
C TYR A 147 -26.74 -26.20 -26.88
N ALA A 148 -26.81 -27.53 -26.77
CA ALA A 148 -26.91 -28.19 -25.48
C ALA A 148 -25.62 -28.01 -24.66
N SER A 149 -24.45 -28.15 -25.31
CA SER A 149 -23.13 -27.92 -24.70
C SER A 149 -22.89 -26.45 -24.31
N GLU A 150 -23.47 -25.49 -25.03
CA GLU A 150 -23.49 -24.06 -24.68
C GLU A 150 -24.48 -23.71 -23.56
N GLY A 151 -25.24 -24.68 -23.03
CA GLY A 151 -26.27 -24.43 -22.01
C GLY A 151 -27.58 -23.81 -22.55
N ARG A 152 -27.72 -23.67 -23.87
CA ARG A 152 -28.93 -23.14 -24.54
C ARG A 152 -30.00 -24.22 -24.70
N LEU A 153 -30.37 -24.86 -23.58
CA LEU A 153 -31.17 -26.09 -23.54
C LEU A 153 -32.55 -25.96 -24.21
N LEU A 154 -33.21 -24.80 -24.13
CA LEU A 154 -34.49 -24.56 -24.83
C LEU A 154 -34.34 -24.45 -26.36
N THR A 155 -33.20 -23.92 -26.82
CA THR A 155 -32.91 -23.81 -28.26
C THR A 155 -32.55 -25.19 -28.80
N ALA A 156 -31.71 -25.92 -28.06
CA ALA A 156 -31.40 -27.32 -28.34
C ALA A 156 -32.66 -28.18 -28.38
N GLU A 157 -33.56 -28.02 -27.40
CA GLU A 157 -34.83 -28.78 -27.34
C GLU A 157 -35.67 -28.55 -28.59
N LYS A 158 -35.91 -27.28 -28.96
CA LYS A 158 -36.68 -26.94 -30.17
C LYS A 158 -36.07 -27.58 -31.41
N LEU A 159 -34.74 -27.48 -31.55
CA LEU A 159 -34.03 -28.00 -32.71
C LEU A 159 -34.03 -29.53 -32.74
N TYR A 160 -33.79 -30.20 -31.61
CA TYR A 160 -33.89 -31.65 -31.51
C TYR A 160 -35.29 -32.16 -31.80
N TYR A 161 -36.33 -31.52 -31.27
CA TYR A 161 -37.71 -31.89 -31.56
C TYR A 161 -38.04 -31.74 -33.04
N GLU A 162 -37.61 -30.63 -33.66
CA GLU A 162 -37.81 -30.40 -35.09
C GLU A 162 -37.10 -31.47 -35.92
N VAL A 163 -35.81 -31.73 -35.64
CA VAL A 163 -35.01 -32.75 -36.32
C VAL A 163 -35.59 -34.13 -36.10
N PHE A 164 -36.00 -34.48 -34.89
CA PHE A 164 -36.61 -35.77 -34.56
C PHE A 164 -37.91 -35.98 -35.35
N ALA A 165 -38.80 -34.97 -35.38
CA ALA A 165 -40.05 -35.05 -36.13
C ALA A 165 -39.80 -35.22 -37.63
N LYS A 166 -38.84 -34.47 -38.20
CA LYS A 166 -38.45 -34.58 -39.62
C LYS A 166 -37.82 -35.95 -39.92
N LYS A 167 -36.84 -36.40 -39.14
CA LYS A 167 -36.23 -37.73 -39.32
C LYS A 167 -37.25 -38.85 -39.16
N LYS A 168 -38.16 -38.76 -38.19
CA LYS A 168 -39.24 -39.74 -38.01
C LYS A 168 -40.19 -39.81 -39.21
N LYS A 169 -40.46 -38.68 -39.88
CA LYS A 169 -41.27 -38.61 -41.10
C LYS A 169 -40.52 -39.16 -42.32
N VAL A 170 -39.27 -38.76 -42.52
CA VAL A 170 -38.48 -39.04 -43.73
C VAL A 170 -37.86 -40.44 -43.71
N LEU A 171 -37.23 -40.80 -42.59
CA LEU A 171 -36.49 -42.04 -42.41
C LEU A 171 -37.32 -43.11 -41.69
N GLY A 172 -38.37 -42.70 -41.00
CA GLY A 172 -39.20 -43.57 -40.17
C GLY A 172 -38.77 -43.61 -38.70
N PRO A 173 -39.65 -44.05 -37.79
CA PRO A 173 -39.39 -44.12 -36.35
C PRO A 173 -38.35 -45.15 -35.96
N SER A 174 -38.16 -46.19 -36.77
CA SER A 174 -37.21 -47.28 -36.51
C SER A 174 -35.85 -47.07 -37.19
N HIS A 175 -35.63 -45.94 -37.85
CA HIS A 175 -34.32 -45.68 -38.46
C HIS A 175 -33.31 -45.25 -37.39
N LEU A 176 -32.07 -45.76 -37.47
CA LEU A 176 -31.03 -45.53 -36.47
C LEU A 176 -30.80 -44.04 -36.20
N SER A 177 -30.69 -43.21 -37.24
CA SER A 177 -30.49 -41.75 -37.08
C SER A 177 -31.68 -41.05 -36.39
N THR A 178 -32.90 -41.58 -36.52
CA THR A 178 -34.08 -41.10 -35.78
C THR A 178 -33.96 -41.47 -34.29
N ILE A 179 -33.52 -42.69 -34.01
CA ILE A 179 -33.31 -43.21 -32.66
C ILE A 179 -32.12 -42.51 -31.97
N ASP A 180 -31.05 -42.18 -32.70
CA ASP A 180 -29.91 -41.40 -32.20
C ASP A 180 -30.37 -40.01 -31.72
N THR A 181 -31.21 -39.34 -32.52
CA THR A 181 -31.82 -38.05 -32.13
C THR A 181 -32.76 -38.24 -30.92
N MET A 182 -33.49 -39.35 -30.82
CA MET A 182 -34.31 -39.70 -29.67
C MET A 182 -33.47 -39.84 -28.38
N ASN A 183 -32.34 -40.54 -28.46
CA ASN A 183 -31.40 -40.69 -27.35
C ASN A 183 -30.82 -39.33 -26.91
N ASN A 184 -30.42 -38.48 -27.87
CA ASN A 184 -29.90 -37.14 -27.58
C ASN A 184 -30.97 -36.23 -26.94
N LEU A 185 -32.23 -36.36 -27.35
CA LEU A 185 -33.36 -35.66 -26.73
C LEU A 185 -33.62 -36.17 -25.30
N GLY A 186 -33.43 -37.47 -25.05
CA GLY A 186 -33.44 -38.07 -23.73
C GLY A 186 -32.38 -37.46 -22.82
N ASN A 187 -31.12 -37.43 -23.28
CA ASN A 187 -30.01 -36.78 -22.57
C ASN A 187 -30.31 -35.31 -22.28
N LEU A 188 -30.87 -34.58 -23.25
CA LEU A 188 -31.26 -33.19 -23.05
C LEU A 188 -32.31 -33.02 -21.95
N TYR A 189 -33.32 -33.90 -21.88
CA TYR A 189 -34.29 -33.84 -20.78
C TYR A 189 -33.66 -34.12 -19.43
N VAL A 190 -32.71 -35.05 -19.36
CA VAL A 190 -31.94 -35.28 -18.15
C VAL A 190 -31.19 -34.01 -17.75
N HIS A 191 -30.47 -33.37 -18.68
CA HIS A 191 -29.78 -32.11 -18.42
C HIS A 191 -30.72 -30.96 -18.00
N ARG A 192 -32.00 -31.04 -18.34
CA ARG A 192 -33.04 -30.08 -17.92
C ARG A 192 -33.77 -30.47 -16.63
N GLY A 193 -33.41 -31.58 -16.00
CA GLY A 193 -34.11 -32.10 -14.81
C GLY A 193 -35.50 -32.69 -15.10
N LEU A 194 -35.88 -32.88 -16.37
CA LEU A 194 -37.14 -33.48 -16.78
C LEU A 194 -37.02 -35.01 -16.79
N TYR A 195 -36.66 -35.58 -15.65
CA TYR A 195 -36.24 -36.98 -15.52
C TYR A 195 -37.29 -37.98 -16.02
N TYR A 196 -38.58 -37.75 -15.75
CA TYR A 196 -39.65 -38.60 -16.29
C TYR A 196 -39.65 -38.65 -17.83
N LYS A 197 -39.44 -37.51 -18.50
CA LYS A 197 -39.37 -37.46 -19.97
C LYS A 197 -38.09 -38.11 -20.48
N GLY A 198 -36.96 -37.87 -19.81
CA GLY A 198 -35.67 -38.50 -20.13
C GLY A 198 -35.72 -40.01 -19.99
N GLU A 199 -36.27 -40.51 -18.90
CA GLU A 199 -36.43 -41.94 -18.60
C GLU A 199 -37.29 -42.62 -19.65
N LYS A 200 -38.47 -42.05 -19.93
CA LYS A 200 -39.35 -42.53 -20.99
C LYS A 200 -38.62 -42.58 -22.33
N MET A 201 -37.89 -41.52 -22.68
CA MET A 201 -37.17 -41.44 -23.95
C MET A 201 -36.05 -42.49 -24.03
N HIS A 202 -35.28 -42.69 -22.96
CA HIS A 202 -34.23 -43.71 -22.93
C HIS A 202 -34.79 -45.13 -22.97
N ILE A 203 -35.89 -45.43 -22.26
CA ILE A 203 -36.54 -46.75 -22.32
C ILE A 203 -37.06 -47.04 -23.74
N GLU A 204 -37.73 -46.06 -24.37
CA GLU A 204 -38.18 -46.19 -25.76
C GLU A 204 -36.99 -46.39 -26.73
N THR A 205 -35.87 -45.70 -26.47
CA THR A 205 -34.63 -45.82 -27.27
C THR A 205 -33.98 -47.19 -27.09
N ILE A 206 -33.88 -47.70 -25.86
CA ILE A 206 -33.37 -49.04 -25.56
C ILE A 206 -34.23 -50.09 -26.25
N SER A 207 -35.56 -49.96 -26.18
CA SER A 207 -36.49 -50.89 -26.86
C SER A 207 -36.29 -50.88 -28.37
N ALA A 208 -36.16 -49.69 -28.97
CA ALA A 208 -35.93 -49.53 -30.39
C ALA A 208 -34.57 -50.12 -30.83
N TYR A 209 -33.47 -49.75 -30.19
CA TYR A 209 -32.15 -50.32 -30.50
C TYR A 209 -32.09 -51.82 -30.22
N THR A 210 -32.71 -52.32 -29.13
CA THR A 210 -32.74 -53.76 -28.85
C THR A 210 -33.43 -54.54 -29.97
N LYS A 211 -34.53 -54.01 -30.51
CA LYS A 211 -35.26 -54.64 -31.62
C LYS A 211 -34.47 -54.66 -32.93
N ILE A 212 -33.68 -53.62 -33.20
CA ILE A 212 -32.99 -53.44 -34.49
C ILE A 212 -31.58 -54.02 -34.48
N LEU A 213 -30.83 -53.73 -33.42
CA LEU A 213 -29.40 -54.02 -33.30
C LEU A 213 -29.11 -55.13 -32.29
N GLY A 214 -30.07 -55.46 -31.43
CA GLY A 214 -29.91 -56.42 -30.35
C GLY A 214 -29.56 -55.78 -29.00
N LEU A 215 -29.72 -56.58 -27.95
CA LEU A 215 -29.53 -56.16 -26.56
C LEU A 215 -28.06 -55.81 -26.25
N GLU A 216 -27.12 -56.55 -26.83
CA GLU A 216 -25.68 -56.41 -26.61
C GLU A 216 -25.03 -55.39 -27.56
N HIS A 217 -25.80 -54.71 -28.41
CA HIS A 217 -25.22 -53.73 -29.33
C HIS A 217 -24.72 -52.49 -28.56
N PRO A 218 -23.54 -51.94 -28.91
CA PRO A 218 -22.97 -50.77 -28.25
C PRO A 218 -23.92 -49.58 -28.06
N SER A 219 -24.73 -49.22 -29.08
CA SER A 219 -25.71 -48.15 -28.95
C SER A 219 -26.82 -48.45 -27.93
N THR A 220 -27.26 -49.71 -27.83
CA THR A 220 -28.22 -50.16 -26.80
C THR A 220 -27.59 -50.01 -25.42
N LEU A 221 -26.37 -50.49 -25.27
CA LEU A 221 -25.62 -50.46 -24.01
C LEU A 221 -25.26 -49.02 -23.58
N ASP A 222 -24.89 -48.15 -24.52
CA ASP A 222 -24.68 -46.72 -24.26
C ASP A 222 -25.95 -46.04 -23.77
N THR A 223 -27.11 -46.39 -24.35
CA THR A 223 -28.40 -45.87 -23.90
C THR A 223 -28.76 -46.40 -22.52
N MET A 224 -28.47 -47.68 -22.22
CA MET A 224 -28.60 -48.23 -20.86
C MET A 224 -27.68 -47.52 -19.86
N ASN A 225 -26.45 -47.21 -20.25
CA ASN A 225 -25.52 -46.42 -19.44
C ASN A 225 -26.06 -44.99 -19.18
N ASN A 226 -26.69 -44.35 -20.17
CA ASN A 226 -27.32 -43.04 -19.99
C ASN A 226 -28.54 -43.13 -19.06
N LEU A 227 -29.35 -44.19 -19.18
CA LEU A 227 -30.45 -44.46 -18.27
C LEU A 227 -29.95 -44.73 -16.85
N ALA A 228 -28.83 -45.44 -16.70
CA ALA A 228 -28.18 -45.68 -15.42
C ALA A 228 -27.67 -44.37 -14.79
N ASN A 229 -27.06 -43.47 -15.58
CA ASN A 229 -26.70 -42.13 -15.12
C ASN A 229 -27.94 -41.33 -14.69
N LEU A 230 -29.05 -41.42 -15.42
CA LEU A 230 -30.31 -40.80 -15.03
C LEU A 230 -30.83 -41.35 -13.70
N TYR A 231 -30.76 -42.66 -13.49
CA TYR A 231 -31.15 -43.28 -12.21
C TYR A 231 -30.20 -42.89 -11.09
N LEU A 232 -28.91 -42.79 -11.39
CA LEU A 232 -27.93 -42.26 -10.47
C LEU A 232 -28.30 -40.82 -10.08
N GLU A 233 -28.59 -39.91 -11.01
CA GLU A 233 -29.06 -38.53 -10.69
C GLU A 233 -30.35 -38.48 -9.85
N GLN A 234 -31.20 -39.51 -9.92
CA GLN A 234 -32.40 -39.66 -9.07
C GLN A 234 -32.15 -40.42 -7.76
N GLU A 235 -30.90 -40.79 -7.46
CA GLU A 235 -30.51 -41.60 -6.29
C GLU A 235 -31.17 -43.00 -6.25
N LYS A 236 -31.63 -43.48 -7.42
CA LYS A 236 -32.16 -44.84 -7.62
C LYS A 236 -31.00 -45.81 -7.83
N PHE A 237 -30.23 -46.04 -6.77
CA PHE A 237 -28.95 -46.74 -6.85
C PHE A 237 -29.07 -48.19 -7.33
N ALA A 238 -30.14 -48.91 -6.95
CA ALA A 238 -30.33 -50.30 -7.37
C ALA A 238 -30.60 -50.42 -8.88
N GLU A 239 -31.48 -49.54 -9.40
CA GLU A 239 -31.80 -49.49 -10.82
C GLU A 239 -30.61 -48.99 -11.65
N ALA A 240 -29.85 -48.02 -11.14
CA ALA A 240 -28.62 -47.57 -11.76
C ALA A 240 -27.57 -48.69 -11.83
N GLU A 241 -27.37 -49.42 -10.73
CA GLU A 241 -26.44 -50.55 -10.65
C GLU A 241 -26.82 -51.68 -11.61
N GLU A 242 -28.11 -52.03 -11.69
CA GLU A 242 -28.60 -53.02 -12.65
C GLU A 242 -28.24 -52.61 -14.08
N MET A 243 -28.54 -51.37 -14.46
CA MET A 243 -28.32 -50.88 -15.82
C MET A 243 -26.82 -50.73 -16.15
N PHE A 244 -26.00 -50.23 -15.21
CA PHE A 244 -24.54 -50.18 -15.40
C PHE A 244 -23.93 -51.57 -15.54
N ASN A 245 -24.31 -52.53 -14.70
CA ASN A 245 -23.78 -53.89 -14.78
C ASN A 245 -24.18 -54.60 -16.09
N ARG A 246 -25.42 -54.41 -16.55
CA ARG A 246 -25.88 -54.93 -17.84
C ARG A 246 -25.11 -54.30 -19.01
N SER A 247 -24.94 -52.98 -18.99
CA SER A 247 -24.12 -52.27 -19.98
C SER A 247 -22.67 -52.77 -19.95
N LEU A 248 -22.07 -52.89 -18.77
CA LEU A 248 -20.68 -53.30 -18.59
C LEU A 248 -20.45 -54.72 -19.08
N ALA A 249 -21.27 -55.68 -18.67
CA ALA A 249 -21.15 -57.07 -19.12
C ALA A 249 -21.29 -57.20 -20.64
N GLY A 250 -22.27 -56.49 -21.23
CA GLY A 250 -22.44 -56.44 -22.68
C GLY A 250 -21.24 -55.83 -23.40
N LYS A 251 -20.68 -54.72 -22.88
CA LYS A 251 -19.53 -54.03 -23.47
C LYS A 251 -18.23 -54.81 -23.29
N GLU A 252 -18.01 -55.46 -22.15
CA GLU A 252 -16.86 -56.35 -21.95
C GLU A 252 -16.88 -57.52 -22.92
N LYS A 253 -18.06 -58.09 -23.19
CA LYS A 253 -18.23 -59.19 -24.15
C LYS A 253 -18.06 -58.74 -25.61
N SER A 254 -18.62 -57.59 -25.97
CA SER A 254 -18.68 -57.12 -27.38
C SER A 254 -17.47 -56.29 -27.80
N LEU A 255 -16.89 -55.49 -26.90
CA LEU A 255 -15.82 -54.53 -27.20
C LEU A 255 -14.52 -54.85 -26.49
N GLY A 256 -14.56 -55.74 -25.49
CA GLY A 256 -13.42 -56.03 -24.62
C GLY A 256 -13.37 -55.13 -23.39
N ARG A 257 -12.55 -55.56 -22.42
CA ARG A 257 -12.47 -54.98 -21.08
C ARG A 257 -11.82 -53.60 -21.03
N ASP A 258 -10.84 -53.36 -21.89
CA ASP A 258 -10.03 -52.13 -21.88
C ASP A 258 -10.48 -51.12 -22.94
N HIS A 259 -11.58 -51.40 -23.63
CA HIS A 259 -12.12 -50.52 -24.65
C HIS A 259 -12.67 -49.22 -24.03
N PRO A 260 -12.47 -48.04 -24.66
CA PRO A 260 -12.82 -46.74 -24.07
C PRO A 260 -14.26 -46.63 -23.57
N SER A 261 -15.24 -47.14 -24.34
CA SER A 261 -16.66 -47.16 -23.96
C SER A 261 -16.97 -48.13 -22.81
N THR A 262 -16.19 -49.21 -22.65
CA THR A 262 -16.30 -50.15 -21.52
C THR A 262 -15.75 -49.49 -20.26
N LEU A 263 -14.58 -48.86 -20.38
CA LEU A 263 -13.94 -48.10 -19.32
C LEU A 263 -14.78 -46.89 -18.87
N GLU A 264 -15.56 -46.27 -19.76
CA GLU A 264 -16.52 -45.22 -19.40
C GLU A 264 -17.67 -45.75 -18.54
N THR A 265 -18.27 -46.89 -18.93
CA THR A 265 -19.30 -47.51 -18.09
C THR A 265 -18.73 -47.98 -16.75
N LEU A 266 -17.51 -48.52 -16.75
CA LEU A 266 -16.81 -48.91 -15.53
C LEU A 266 -16.53 -47.68 -14.64
N ASN A 267 -16.12 -46.54 -15.23
CA ASN A 267 -15.96 -45.28 -14.49
C ASN A 267 -17.29 -44.79 -13.89
N ASN A 268 -18.41 -44.90 -14.62
CA ASN A 268 -19.73 -44.52 -14.11
C ASN A 268 -20.21 -45.46 -13.00
N LEU A 269 -19.88 -46.75 -13.08
CA LEU A 269 -20.08 -47.68 -11.97
C LEU A 269 -19.24 -47.27 -10.76
N GLY A 270 -18.00 -46.82 -10.97
CA GLY A 270 -17.18 -46.21 -9.91
C GLY A 270 -17.84 -44.97 -9.29
N ASN A 271 -18.47 -44.11 -10.10
CA ASN A 271 -19.24 -42.96 -9.60
C ASN A 271 -20.41 -43.42 -8.73
N LEU A 272 -21.10 -44.50 -9.14
CA LEU A 272 -22.18 -45.10 -8.35
C LEU A 272 -21.67 -45.65 -7.01
N CYS A 273 -20.57 -46.41 -7.01
CA CYS A 273 -19.95 -46.92 -5.79
C CYS A 273 -19.57 -45.77 -4.85
N PHE A 274 -18.95 -44.72 -5.39
CA PHE A 274 -18.60 -43.52 -4.65
C PHE A 274 -19.82 -42.81 -4.05
N ARG A 275 -20.91 -42.64 -4.82
CA ARG A 275 -22.17 -42.04 -4.36
C ARG A 275 -22.89 -42.86 -3.29
N ARG A 276 -22.62 -44.17 -3.21
CA ARG A 276 -23.12 -45.08 -2.17
C ARG A 276 -22.17 -45.20 -0.97
N GLU A 277 -21.08 -44.42 -0.96
CA GLU A 277 -20.01 -44.50 0.03
C GLU A 277 -19.27 -45.85 0.07
N ASP A 278 -19.36 -46.68 -0.99
CA ASP A 278 -18.52 -47.86 -1.18
C ASP A 278 -17.16 -47.44 -1.79
N LEU A 279 -16.34 -46.82 -0.94
CA LEU A 279 -15.07 -46.23 -1.34
C LEU A 279 -14.03 -47.27 -1.76
N GLU A 280 -14.06 -48.47 -1.19
CA GLU A 280 -13.13 -49.56 -1.54
C GLU A 280 -13.40 -50.07 -2.96
N GLN A 281 -14.67 -50.34 -3.28
CA GLN A 281 -15.05 -50.75 -4.63
C GLN A 281 -14.79 -49.63 -5.65
N ALA A 282 -15.11 -48.38 -5.31
CA ALA A 282 -14.84 -47.22 -6.16
C ALA A 282 -13.34 -47.06 -6.46
N GLN A 283 -12.48 -47.20 -5.44
CA GLN A 283 -11.03 -47.13 -5.59
C GLN A 283 -10.51 -48.21 -6.53
N GLY A 284 -10.94 -49.46 -6.33
CA GLY A 284 -10.53 -50.59 -7.18
C GLY A 284 -10.95 -50.39 -8.64
N ILE A 285 -12.17 -49.91 -8.85
CA ILE A 285 -12.71 -49.58 -10.18
C ILE A 285 -11.91 -48.46 -10.84
N TYR A 286 -11.73 -47.31 -10.18
CA TYR A 286 -10.99 -46.19 -10.77
C TYR A 286 -9.53 -46.52 -11.02
N THR A 287 -8.89 -47.31 -10.15
CA THR A 287 -7.49 -47.76 -10.36
C THR A 287 -7.38 -48.62 -11.62
N ARG A 288 -8.29 -49.58 -11.81
CA ARG A 288 -8.34 -50.41 -13.04
C ARG A 288 -8.55 -49.53 -14.28
N VAL A 289 -9.50 -48.60 -14.22
CA VAL A 289 -9.79 -47.69 -15.34
C VAL A 289 -8.57 -46.80 -15.64
N LEU A 290 -7.90 -46.28 -14.61
CA LEU A 290 -6.74 -45.41 -14.75
C LEU A 290 -5.60 -46.16 -15.44
N THR A 291 -5.26 -47.36 -14.97
CA THR A 291 -4.19 -48.18 -15.58
C THR A 291 -4.49 -48.47 -17.06
N ALA A 292 -5.73 -48.85 -17.38
CA ALA A 292 -6.11 -49.14 -18.76
C ALA A 292 -6.08 -47.87 -19.64
N ARG A 293 -6.50 -46.71 -19.11
CA ARG A 293 -6.48 -45.44 -19.86
C ARG A 293 -5.08 -44.86 -20.04
N GLU A 294 -4.22 -44.98 -19.05
CA GLU A 294 -2.82 -44.56 -19.20
C GLU A 294 -2.08 -45.37 -20.25
N LEU A 295 -2.36 -46.67 -20.34
CA LEU A 295 -1.77 -47.55 -21.36
C LEU A 295 -2.32 -47.25 -22.77
N SER A 296 -3.62 -46.99 -22.89
CA SER A 296 -4.29 -46.87 -24.19
C SER A 296 -4.31 -45.45 -24.75
N ALA A 297 -4.57 -44.43 -23.93
CA ALA A 297 -4.77 -43.04 -24.35
C ALA A 297 -3.67 -42.09 -23.83
N GLY A 298 -2.82 -42.56 -22.91
CA GLY A 298 -1.78 -41.75 -22.30
C GLY A 298 -2.24 -40.97 -21.06
N LYS A 299 -1.26 -40.38 -20.37
CA LYS A 299 -1.43 -39.77 -19.04
C LYS A 299 -2.17 -38.43 -19.05
N GLU A 300 -2.08 -37.69 -20.15
CA GLU A 300 -2.62 -36.33 -20.30
C GLU A 300 -3.98 -36.30 -21.01
N HIS A 301 -4.49 -37.44 -21.47
CA HIS A 301 -5.78 -37.48 -22.16
C HIS A 301 -6.91 -37.07 -21.20
N ILE A 302 -7.86 -36.24 -21.68
CA ILE A 302 -8.97 -35.67 -20.88
C ILE A 302 -9.72 -36.75 -20.10
N SER A 303 -9.96 -37.89 -20.75
CA SER A 303 -10.67 -39.01 -20.15
C SER A 303 -9.83 -39.72 -19.05
N THR A 304 -8.49 -39.72 -19.16
CA THR A 304 -7.57 -40.18 -18.10
C THR A 304 -7.60 -39.20 -16.92
N LEU A 305 -7.52 -37.90 -17.19
CA LEU A 305 -7.55 -36.85 -16.17
C LEU A 305 -8.89 -36.81 -15.41
N ASN A 306 -10.00 -37.23 -16.01
CA ASN A 306 -11.29 -37.44 -15.32
C ASN A 306 -11.20 -38.55 -14.27
N VAL A 307 -10.55 -39.65 -14.59
CA VAL A 307 -10.40 -40.79 -13.68
C VAL A 307 -9.41 -40.45 -12.56
N VAL A 308 -8.32 -39.73 -12.89
CA VAL A 308 -7.38 -39.19 -11.91
C VAL A 308 -8.11 -38.30 -10.89
N SER A 309 -8.96 -37.37 -11.36
CA SER A 309 -9.76 -36.51 -10.47
C SER A 309 -10.76 -37.31 -9.63
N ASN A 310 -11.46 -38.28 -10.23
CA ASN A 310 -12.39 -39.15 -9.51
C ASN A 310 -11.69 -39.99 -8.43
N LEU A 311 -10.51 -40.54 -8.72
CA LEU A 311 -9.70 -41.28 -7.76
C LEU A 311 -9.18 -40.35 -6.64
N GLY A 312 -8.83 -39.11 -6.97
CA GLY A 312 -8.54 -38.07 -5.98
C GLY A 312 -9.72 -37.82 -5.02
N CYS A 313 -10.96 -37.79 -5.53
CA CYS A 313 -12.16 -37.67 -4.70
C CYS A 313 -12.33 -38.87 -3.75
N VAL A 314 -12.06 -40.10 -4.22
CA VAL A 314 -12.11 -41.30 -3.38
C VAL A 314 -11.08 -41.22 -2.26
N TYR A 315 -9.82 -40.94 -2.59
CA TYR A 315 -8.77 -40.83 -1.59
C TYR A 315 -9.07 -39.72 -0.57
N ARG A 316 -9.65 -38.60 -1.01
CA ARG A 316 -10.12 -37.53 -0.12
C ARG A 316 -11.18 -38.03 0.86
N HIS A 317 -12.19 -38.77 0.39
CA HIS A 317 -13.26 -39.32 1.25
C HIS A 317 -12.77 -40.42 2.20
N GLN A 318 -11.73 -41.15 1.82
CA GLN A 318 -11.07 -42.14 2.67
C GLN A 318 -10.10 -41.50 3.69
N GLY A 319 -9.81 -40.19 3.60
CA GLY A 319 -8.85 -39.50 4.45
C GLY A 319 -7.38 -39.62 4.00
N TYR A 320 -7.12 -40.21 2.83
CA TYR A 320 -5.81 -40.28 2.19
C TYR A 320 -5.50 -38.97 1.44
N LEU A 321 -5.37 -37.88 2.20
CA LEU A 321 -5.37 -36.53 1.66
C LEU A 321 -4.12 -36.21 0.80
N ASP A 322 -2.97 -36.82 1.10
CA ASP A 322 -1.73 -36.60 0.32
C ASP A 322 -1.83 -37.23 -1.07
N GLN A 323 -2.35 -38.47 -1.17
CA GLN A 323 -2.60 -39.14 -2.45
C GLN A 323 -3.67 -38.39 -3.27
N ALA A 324 -4.67 -37.83 -2.60
CA ALA A 324 -5.67 -36.99 -3.26
C ALA A 324 -5.05 -35.71 -3.84
N GLU A 325 -4.12 -35.07 -3.12
CA GLU A 325 -3.42 -33.87 -3.61
C GLU A 325 -2.58 -34.16 -4.85
N GLU A 326 -1.79 -35.23 -4.82
CA GLU A 326 -0.96 -35.66 -5.96
C GLU A 326 -1.81 -35.85 -7.22
N LEU A 327 -2.94 -36.56 -7.08
CA LEU A 327 -3.85 -36.81 -8.20
C LEU A 327 -4.54 -35.54 -8.68
N PHE A 328 -5.02 -34.67 -7.78
CA PHE A 328 -5.67 -33.44 -8.21
C PHE A 328 -4.69 -32.44 -8.86
N LEU A 329 -3.46 -32.32 -8.37
CA LEU A 329 -2.43 -31.49 -9.00
C LEU A 329 -2.04 -32.04 -10.37
N ARG A 330 -1.88 -33.36 -10.50
CA ARG A 330 -1.66 -34.02 -11.80
C ARG A 330 -2.82 -33.79 -12.77
N ALA A 331 -4.06 -33.89 -12.28
CA ALA A 331 -5.24 -33.62 -13.08
C ALA A 331 -5.30 -32.15 -13.50
N LEU A 332 -4.92 -31.22 -12.62
CA LEU A 332 -4.91 -29.79 -12.90
C LEU A 332 -3.86 -29.45 -13.96
N GLU A 333 -2.61 -29.87 -13.78
CA GLU A 333 -1.51 -29.62 -14.72
C GLU A 333 -1.85 -30.14 -16.13
N GLY A 334 -2.35 -31.38 -16.22
CA GLY A 334 -2.76 -31.97 -17.49
C GLY A 334 -3.94 -31.24 -18.15
N ARG A 335 -4.89 -30.70 -17.36
CA ARG A 335 -6.04 -29.96 -17.93
C ARG A 335 -5.67 -28.54 -18.33
N GLU A 336 -4.81 -27.88 -17.58
CA GLU A 336 -4.30 -26.56 -17.94
C GLU A 336 -3.50 -26.60 -19.24
N SER A 337 -2.70 -27.65 -19.45
CA SER A 337 -1.93 -27.83 -20.68
C SER A 337 -2.79 -28.22 -21.88
N THR A 338 -3.82 -29.06 -21.70
CA THR A 338 -4.61 -29.61 -22.82
C THR A 338 -5.90 -28.85 -23.12
N GLN A 339 -6.60 -28.34 -22.10
CA GLN A 339 -7.93 -27.71 -22.21
C GLN A 339 -7.89 -26.20 -21.90
N GLY A 340 -6.85 -25.73 -21.20
CA GLY A 340 -6.70 -24.34 -20.81
C GLY A 340 -7.38 -23.99 -19.48
N LEU A 341 -7.14 -22.75 -19.05
CA LEU A 341 -7.51 -22.25 -17.71
C LEU A 341 -9.02 -22.00 -17.55
N ASP A 342 -9.72 -21.71 -18.64
CA ASP A 342 -11.14 -21.31 -18.64
C ASP A 342 -12.12 -22.50 -18.91
N ASP A 343 -11.63 -23.74 -19.04
CA ASP A 343 -12.48 -24.93 -19.24
C ASP A 343 -13.19 -25.32 -17.92
N ILE A 344 -14.49 -25.66 -18.00
CA ILE A 344 -15.32 -26.03 -16.84
C ILE A 344 -14.74 -27.21 -16.04
N SER A 345 -14.03 -28.12 -16.71
CA SER A 345 -13.37 -29.28 -16.12
C SER A 345 -12.10 -28.88 -15.38
N THR A 346 -11.34 -27.91 -15.90
CA THR A 346 -10.18 -27.32 -15.20
C THR A 346 -10.66 -26.62 -13.92
N ILE A 347 -11.70 -25.79 -14.05
CA ILE A 347 -12.32 -25.06 -12.95
C ILE A 347 -12.86 -26.01 -11.87
N ARG A 348 -13.51 -27.13 -12.25
CA ARG A 348 -13.97 -28.16 -11.31
C ARG A 348 -12.80 -28.85 -10.58
N THR A 349 -11.65 -28.99 -11.22
CA THR A 349 -10.45 -29.58 -10.58
C THR A 349 -9.86 -28.62 -9.56
N VAL A 350 -9.85 -27.31 -9.88
CA VAL A 350 -9.51 -26.25 -8.93
C VAL A 350 -10.46 -26.28 -7.73
N GLU A 351 -11.76 -26.46 -7.94
CA GLU A 351 -12.74 -26.59 -6.84
C GLU A 351 -12.52 -27.85 -6.00
N ASN A 352 -12.18 -28.98 -6.62
CA ASN A 352 -11.82 -30.20 -5.88
C ASN A 352 -10.55 -30.04 -5.03
N LEU A 353 -9.55 -29.29 -5.51
CA LEU A 353 -8.39 -28.88 -4.71
C LEU A 353 -8.80 -27.95 -3.58
N ALA A 354 -9.75 -27.05 -3.81
CA ALA A 354 -10.28 -26.18 -2.77
C ALA A 354 -10.90 -26.99 -1.62
N LEU A 355 -11.77 -27.96 -1.96
CA LEU A 355 -12.37 -28.89 -1.00
C LEU A 355 -11.31 -29.75 -0.29
N LEU A 356 -10.32 -30.28 -1.02
CA LEU A 356 -9.23 -31.04 -0.42
C LEU A 356 -8.45 -30.20 0.59
N TYR A 357 -8.10 -28.97 0.24
CA TYR A 357 -7.41 -28.06 1.14
C TYR A 357 -8.28 -27.65 2.33
N THR A 358 -9.60 -27.63 2.18
CA THR A 358 -10.53 -27.51 3.31
C THR A 358 -10.42 -28.72 4.24
N ASP A 359 -10.48 -29.94 3.70
CA ASP A 359 -10.40 -31.19 4.47
C ASP A 359 -9.04 -31.37 5.17
N GLN A 360 -7.95 -30.88 4.56
CA GLN A 360 -6.60 -30.83 5.13
C GLN A 360 -6.41 -29.70 6.17
N GLY A 361 -7.38 -28.78 6.33
CA GLY A 361 -7.23 -27.58 7.16
C GLY A 361 -6.27 -26.52 6.60
N ARG A 362 -5.86 -26.65 5.32
CA ARG A 362 -4.99 -25.71 4.59
C ARG A 362 -5.81 -24.58 3.95
N THR A 363 -6.49 -23.84 4.79
CA THR A 363 -7.51 -22.85 4.40
C THR A 363 -7.01 -21.76 3.46
N ASN A 364 -5.76 -21.29 3.56
CA ASN A 364 -5.21 -20.28 2.61
C ASN A 364 -5.29 -20.78 1.16
N GLN A 365 -4.84 -22.02 0.94
CA GLN A 365 -4.84 -22.64 -0.37
C GLN A 365 -6.26 -22.99 -0.80
N ALA A 366 -7.12 -23.40 0.13
CA ALA A 366 -8.54 -23.60 -0.13
C ALA A 366 -9.21 -22.32 -0.65
N VAL A 367 -9.05 -21.19 0.03
CA VAL A 367 -9.65 -19.91 -0.40
C VAL A 367 -9.08 -19.46 -1.75
N HIS A 368 -7.76 -19.56 -1.94
CA HIS A 368 -7.14 -19.23 -3.23
C HIS A 368 -7.74 -20.07 -4.38
N MET A 369 -7.92 -21.38 -4.18
CA MET A 369 -8.57 -22.25 -5.16
C MET A 369 -10.06 -21.93 -5.35
N TYR A 370 -10.83 -21.68 -4.28
CA TYR A 370 -12.24 -21.28 -4.39
C TYR A 370 -12.41 -19.98 -5.17
N LEU A 371 -11.56 -18.97 -4.94
CA LEU A 371 -11.59 -17.70 -5.67
C LEU A 371 -11.25 -17.90 -7.14
N ARG A 372 -10.21 -18.70 -7.43
CA ARG A 372 -9.85 -19.06 -8.81
C ARG A 372 -11.01 -19.77 -9.53
N SER A 373 -11.68 -20.71 -8.86
CA SER A 373 -12.86 -21.39 -9.40
C SER A 373 -14.03 -20.43 -9.64
N LEU A 374 -14.33 -19.56 -8.68
CA LEU A 374 -15.40 -18.56 -8.75
C LEU A 374 -15.22 -17.63 -9.96
N ILE A 375 -13.99 -17.14 -10.19
CA ILE A 375 -13.66 -16.27 -11.33
C ILE A 375 -13.87 -17.03 -12.64
N GLY A 376 -13.37 -18.26 -12.74
CA GLY A 376 -13.54 -19.10 -13.92
C GLY A 376 -15.02 -19.35 -14.24
N LYS A 377 -15.82 -19.75 -13.24
CA LYS A 377 -17.26 -19.99 -13.42
C LYS A 377 -18.03 -18.71 -13.78
N ALA A 378 -17.72 -17.59 -13.12
CA ALA A 378 -18.37 -16.31 -13.43
C ALA A 378 -18.11 -15.85 -14.86
N LYS A 379 -16.88 -16.05 -15.37
CA LYS A 379 -16.52 -15.73 -16.75
C LYS A 379 -17.18 -16.67 -17.76
N LEU A 380 -17.27 -17.96 -17.45
CA LEU A 380 -17.75 -18.99 -18.38
C LEU A 380 -19.28 -19.12 -18.40
N LEU A 381 -19.90 -19.24 -17.23
CA LEU A 381 -21.34 -19.52 -17.06
C LEU A 381 -22.15 -18.26 -16.79
N GLY A 382 -21.47 -17.19 -16.41
CA GLY A 382 -22.09 -15.99 -15.89
C GLY A 382 -22.17 -16.00 -14.37
N PRO A 383 -22.31 -14.81 -13.79
CA PRO A 383 -22.19 -14.64 -12.35
C PRO A 383 -23.46 -15.06 -11.57
N GLU A 384 -24.59 -15.19 -12.24
CA GLU A 384 -25.87 -15.64 -11.64
C GLU A 384 -26.11 -17.14 -11.81
N ASP A 385 -25.19 -17.87 -12.43
CA ASP A 385 -25.33 -19.31 -12.62
C ASP A 385 -25.33 -20.04 -11.25
N PRO A 386 -26.24 -21.01 -11.03
CA PRO A 386 -26.32 -21.76 -9.78
C PRO A 386 -24.98 -22.38 -9.33
N MET A 387 -24.12 -22.81 -10.26
CA MET A 387 -22.82 -23.38 -9.92
C MET A 387 -21.83 -22.30 -9.45
N THR A 388 -21.87 -21.10 -10.04
CA THR A 388 -21.09 -19.95 -9.56
C THR A 388 -21.53 -19.53 -8.16
N LEU A 389 -22.84 -19.55 -7.90
CA LEU A 389 -23.43 -19.23 -6.59
C LEU A 389 -23.17 -20.31 -5.53
N ALA A 390 -23.08 -21.58 -5.92
CA ALA A 390 -22.70 -22.67 -5.04
C ALA A 390 -21.24 -22.48 -4.56
N THR A 391 -20.30 -22.24 -5.47
CA THR A 391 -18.90 -21.93 -5.12
C THR A 391 -18.79 -20.69 -4.24
N LEU A 392 -19.60 -19.66 -4.50
CA LEU A 392 -19.70 -18.50 -3.64
C LEU A 392 -20.17 -18.88 -2.22
N SER A 393 -21.16 -19.76 -2.11
CA SER A 393 -21.70 -20.23 -0.82
C SER A 393 -20.71 -21.13 -0.08
N ASP A 394 -19.95 -21.97 -0.78
CA ASP A 394 -18.90 -22.80 -0.19
C ASP A 394 -17.74 -21.95 0.31
N LEU A 395 -17.35 -20.93 -0.46
CA LEU A 395 -16.40 -19.92 -0.02
C LEU A 395 -16.93 -19.12 1.19
N GLU A 396 -18.21 -18.74 1.19
CA GLU A 396 -18.85 -18.09 2.34
C GLU A 396 -18.81 -18.99 3.58
N ASN A 397 -19.21 -20.27 3.46
CA ASN A 397 -19.22 -21.22 4.55
C ASN A 397 -17.80 -21.47 5.08
N LEU A 398 -16.82 -21.61 4.17
CA LEU A 398 -15.42 -21.74 4.52
C LEU A 398 -14.96 -20.51 5.31
N ILE A 399 -15.17 -19.29 4.78
CA ILE A 399 -14.78 -18.04 5.43
C ILE A 399 -15.52 -17.83 6.75
N PHE A 400 -16.81 -18.18 6.82
CA PHE A 400 -17.67 -18.05 7.99
C PHE A 400 -17.26 -19.01 9.11
N ASN A 401 -16.87 -20.24 8.76
CA ASN A 401 -16.36 -21.23 9.72
C ASN A 401 -14.90 -20.97 10.14
N LEU A 402 -14.20 -20.05 9.47
CA LEU A 402 -12.77 -19.80 9.63
C LEU A 402 -12.47 -18.35 10.00
N GLU A 403 -13.11 -17.81 11.04
CA GLU A 403 -12.71 -16.55 11.70
C GLU A 403 -11.20 -16.60 12.07
N GLY A 404 -10.30 -16.39 11.11
CA GLY A 404 -9.13 -17.26 11.19
C GLY A 404 -7.97 -17.17 10.20
N ILE A 405 -8.12 -16.88 8.90
CA ILE A 405 -7.04 -17.24 7.94
C ILE A 405 -6.81 -16.23 6.78
N HIS A 406 -5.53 -16.04 6.41
CA HIS A 406 -4.87 -14.95 5.64
C HIS A 406 -4.90 -15.11 4.11
N VAL A 407 -5.75 -14.38 3.40
CA VAL A 407 -5.79 -14.42 1.92
C VAL A 407 -5.27 -13.10 1.37
N THR A 408 -3.99 -13.05 1.01
CA THR A 408 -3.21 -11.84 0.74
C THR A 408 -2.91 -11.62 -0.74
N GLU A 409 -3.93 -11.48 -1.58
CA GLU A 409 -3.70 -11.05 -2.97
C GLU A 409 -4.75 -10.05 -3.48
N LYS A 410 -4.29 -8.82 -3.77
CA LYS A 410 -5.06 -7.70 -4.35
C LYS A 410 -5.83 -8.10 -5.62
N VAL A 411 -5.34 -9.10 -6.34
CA VAL A 411 -5.92 -9.63 -7.59
C VAL A 411 -7.31 -10.25 -7.35
N TYR A 412 -7.54 -10.89 -6.20
CA TYR A 412 -8.80 -11.57 -5.92
C TYR A 412 -9.92 -10.64 -5.44
N VAL A 413 -9.56 -9.55 -4.75
CA VAL A 413 -10.51 -8.49 -4.36
C VAL A 413 -10.96 -7.71 -5.60
N ALA A 414 -10.05 -7.43 -6.53
CA ALA A 414 -10.39 -6.84 -7.82
C ALA A 414 -11.35 -7.73 -8.63
N ALA A 415 -11.07 -9.04 -8.69
CA ALA A 415 -11.93 -9.99 -9.40
C ALA A 415 -13.31 -10.19 -8.75
N LEU A 416 -13.41 -10.16 -7.41
CA LEU A 416 -14.70 -10.13 -6.70
C LEU A 416 -15.46 -8.81 -6.93
N HIS A 417 -14.75 -7.68 -7.09
CA HIS A 417 -15.37 -6.42 -7.49
C HIS A 417 -15.85 -6.44 -8.95
N ASP A 418 -15.11 -7.09 -9.86
CA ASP A 418 -15.56 -7.29 -11.24
C ASP A 418 -16.78 -8.21 -11.32
N PHE A 419 -16.81 -9.27 -10.51
CA PHE A 419 -18.00 -10.10 -10.30
C PHE A 419 -19.19 -9.26 -9.81
N GLN A 420 -18.99 -8.42 -8.78
CA GLN A 420 -20.01 -7.51 -8.26
C GLN A 420 -20.54 -6.53 -9.32
N LYS A 421 -19.64 -6.02 -10.16
CA LYS A 421 -19.96 -5.10 -11.26
C LYS A 421 -20.76 -5.79 -12.36
N SER A 422 -20.51 -7.08 -12.61
CA SER A 422 -21.19 -7.87 -13.65
C SER A 422 -22.65 -8.23 -13.32
N ILE A 423 -23.01 -8.35 -12.04
CA ILE A 423 -24.39 -8.64 -11.57
C ILE A 423 -25.23 -7.41 -11.23
N GLY A 424 -24.63 -6.22 -11.24
CA GLY A 424 -25.29 -4.98 -10.81
C GLY A 424 -25.43 -4.86 -9.29
N THR A 425 -25.57 -3.62 -8.81
CA THR A 425 -25.60 -3.31 -7.36
C THR A 425 -26.92 -3.64 -6.68
N ASP A 426 -28.00 -3.79 -7.44
CA ASP A 426 -29.35 -4.04 -6.92
C ASP A 426 -29.65 -5.53 -6.75
N ASN A 427 -28.69 -6.40 -7.09
CA ASN A 427 -28.83 -7.85 -6.98
C ASN A 427 -28.57 -8.31 -5.52
N PRO A 428 -29.45 -9.12 -4.90
CA PRO A 428 -29.27 -9.64 -3.53
C PRO A 428 -27.93 -10.35 -3.27
N PHE A 429 -27.32 -10.90 -4.32
CA PHE A 429 -26.04 -11.61 -4.28
C PHE A 429 -24.83 -10.67 -4.40
N SER A 430 -25.02 -9.43 -4.88
CA SER A 430 -24.02 -8.35 -4.84
C SER A 430 -23.63 -8.03 -3.39
N GLU A 431 -24.61 -8.05 -2.48
CA GLU A 431 -24.38 -7.84 -1.05
C GLU A 431 -23.66 -9.03 -0.39
N ARG A 432 -23.78 -10.25 -0.93
CA ARG A 432 -23.07 -11.44 -0.50
C ARG A 432 -21.60 -11.43 -0.91
N ALA A 433 -21.33 -11.16 -2.20
CA ALA A 433 -19.98 -10.91 -2.69
C ALA A 433 -19.31 -9.74 -1.94
N ARG A 434 -20.09 -8.68 -1.63
CA ARG A 434 -19.64 -7.56 -0.80
C ARG A 434 -19.28 -8.01 0.63
N ARG A 435 -20.07 -8.86 1.29
CA ARG A 435 -19.72 -9.41 2.61
C ARG A 435 -18.42 -10.22 2.57
N ILE A 436 -18.20 -11.00 1.51
CA ILE A 436 -16.94 -11.72 1.31
C ILE A 436 -15.78 -10.75 1.11
N ILE A 437 -15.91 -9.74 0.24
CA ILE A 437 -14.91 -8.67 0.06
C ILE A 437 -14.60 -7.96 1.39
N LEU A 438 -15.63 -7.70 2.20
CA LEU A 438 -15.50 -7.08 3.52
C LEU A 438 -14.82 -8.01 4.54
N SER A 439 -14.94 -9.33 4.39
CA SER A 439 -14.29 -10.34 5.23
C SER A 439 -12.84 -10.64 4.82
N LEU A 440 -12.52 -10.59 3.52
CA LEU A 440 -11.17 -10.82 2.96
C LEU A 440 -10.21 -9.64 3.15
N ARG A 441 -10.72 -8.44 3.42
CA ARG A 441 -9.91 -7.24 3.72
C ARG A 441 -9.14 -7.28 5.05
N PHE A 442 -9.16 -8.42 5.75
CA PHE A 442 -8.34 -8.62 6.93
C PHE A 442 -7.51 -9.86 6.78
N ARG A 443 -6.18 -9.69 6.62
CA ARG A 443 -5.09 -10.52 7.19
C ARG A 443 -3.82 -10.56 6.29
N ASP A 444 -2.86 -9.64 6.48
CA ASP A 444 -1.40 -9.87 6.30
C ASP A 444 -0.85 -10.26 7.72
N ASP A 445 0.02 -11.25 7.99
CA ASP A 445 1.36 -11.47 7.43
C ASP A 445 2.07 -12.76 7.96
N HIS A 446 3.17 -13.13 7.26
CA HIS A 446 4.47 -13.69 7.68
C HIS A 446 4.79 -15.18 8.01
N SER A 447 5.93 -15.56 7.39
CA SER A 447 6.85 -16.68 7.60
C SER A 447 7.36 -16.82 9.04
N GLY A 448 7.53 -18.07 9.46
CA GLY A 448 7.77 -18.46 10.85
C GLY A 448 9.06 -17.97 11.49
N ILE A 449 8.90 -17.42 12.70
CA ILE A 449 9.80 -17.54 13.84
C ILE A 449 8.89 -17.64 15.09
N SER A 450 9.22 -18.50 16.04
CA SER A 450 8.48 -18.70 17.30
C SER A 450 9.47 -18.87 18.45
N PRO A 451 9.13 -18.58 19.72
CA PRO A 451 8.38 -17.41 20.22
C PRO A 451 9.03 -16.83 21.50
N THR A 452 9.19 -15.51 21.62
CA THR A 452 9.09 -14.82 22.92
C THR A 452 8.85 -13.34 22.70
N GLY A 453 7.68 -12.86 23.14
CA GLY A 453 7.45 -11.44 23.45
C GLY A 453 7.21 -10.50 22.28
N SER A 454 5.95 -10.09 22.12
CA SER A 454 5.49 -8.87 21.45
C SER A 454 5.49 -8.82 19.91
N LEU A 455 4.33 -8.41 19.36
CA LEU A 455 4.18 -7.47 18.23
C LEU A 455 3.89 -7.89 16.76
N ASP A 456 3.21 -9.01 16.47
CA ASP A 456 2.69 -9.35 15.11
C ASP A 456 1.46 -8.53 14.61
N HIS A 457 1.16 -7.33 15.16
CA HIS A 457 -0.18 -6.71 15.04
C HIS A 457 -0.32 -5.38 14.31
N LEU A 458 0.72 -4.85 13.66
CA LEU A 458 0.54 -3.63 12.85
C LEU A 458 0.46 -4.02 11.37
N PRO A 459 -0.66 -3.78 10.68
CA PRO A 459 -0.85 -4.21 9.30
C PRO A 459 0.04 -3.41 8.33
N LEU A 460 0.68 -4.06 7.36
CA LEU A 460 1.31 -3.37 6.23
C LEU A 460 0.21 -2.72 5.34
N ILE A 461 0.45 -1.52 4.79
CA ILE A 461 -0.50 -0.88 3.87
C ILE A 461 -0.49 -1.64 2.52
N MET A 462 -1.48 -2.53 2.35
CA MET A 462 -1.68 -3.30 1.14
C MET A 462 -2.90 -2.86 0.32
N GLN A 463 -3.56 -1.71 0.57
CA GLN A 463 -4.41 -0.98 -0.40
C GLN A 463 -4.90 0.38 0.16
N PRO A 464 -5.16 1.40 -0.69
CA PRO A 464 -5.46 2.77 -0.28
C PRO A 464 -6.95 2.97 0.08
N SER A 465 -7.25 2.94 1.38
CA SER A 465 -8.38 3.66 1.99
C SER A 465 -8.28 3.46 3.50
N TYR A 466 -7.82 4.50 4.22
CA TYR A 466 -7.75 4.62 5.68
C TYR A 466 -7.87 3.31 6.51
N PRO A 467 -6.77 2.58 6.79
CA PRO A 467 -6.85 1.47 7.73
C PRO A 467 -7.19 2.03 9.13
N PRO A 468 -8.23 1.52 9.82
CA PRO A 468 -8.51 1.93 11.20
C PRO A 468 -7.31 1.59 12.07
N ILE A 469 -7.07 2.37 13.11
CA ILE A 469 -5.98 2.08 14.05
C ILE A 469 -6.39 0.88 14.89
N GLU A 470 -5.49 -0.10 14.94
CA GLU A 470 -5.69 -1.37 15.63
C GLU A 470 -4.64 -1.56 16.71
N ILE A 471 -5.12 -1.88 17.91
CA ILE A 471 -4.31 -1.95 19.14
C ILE A 471 -4.73 -3.19 19.90
N GLU A 472 -3.78 -4.02 20.37
CA GLU A 472 -4.09 -5.21 21.18
C GLU A 472 -4.97 -4.85 22.37
N TYR A 473 -6.08 -5.58 22.54
CA TYR A 473 -6.95 -5.47 23.71
C TYR A 473 -6.49 -6.46 24.77
N ILE A 474 -6.25 -5.97 25.97
CA ILE A 474 -5.76 -6.76 27.09
C ILE A 474 -6.96 -7.36 27.81
N ASP A 475 -7.23 -8.64 27.53
CA ASP A 475 -8.32 -9.42 28.15
C ASP A 475 -7.96 -9.95 29.55
N ASP A 476 -8.99 -10.06 30.40
CA ASP A 476 -9.01 -10.78 31.68
C ASP A 476 -10.21 -11.77 31.72
N ILE A 477 -10.14 -12.81 32.56
CA ILE A 477 -11.01 -14.01 32.54
C ILE A 477 -12.49 -13.69 32.87
N ALA A 478 -12.79 -12.52 33.45
CA ALA A 478 -14.17 -12.06 33.64
C ALA A 478 -14.24 -10.52 33.81
N PRO A 479 -14.55 -9.72 32.77
CA PRO A 479 -14.82 -8.31 32.99
C PRO A 479 -16.15 -8.18 33.74
N PRO A 480 -16.21 -7.47 34.88
CA PRO A 480 -17.50 -7.06 35.44
C PRO A 480 -18.20 -6.14 34.43
N VAL A 481 -19.54 -6.11 34.46
CA VAL A 481 -20.34 -5.13 33.71
C VAL A 481 -20.05 -3.75 34.29
N VAL A 482 -19.04 -3.07 33.72
CA VAL A 482 -18.66 -1.71 34.11
C VAL A 482 -19.51 -0.72 33.32
N ILE A 483 -20.21 0.15 34.04
CA ILE A 483 -20.99 1.25 33.46
C ILE A 483 -20.19 2.53 33.68
N TYR A 484 -19.82 3.22 32.61
CA TYR A 484 -19.17 4.52 32.71
C TYR A 484 -20.23 5.60 32.99
N ASP A 485 -20.16 6.19 34.18
CA ASP A 485 -21.22 7.03 34.75
C ASP A 485 -21.06 8.54 34.47
N ASN A 486 -19.96 8.93 33.80
CA ASN A 486 -19.54 10.31 33.54
C ASN A 486 -19.42 11.21 34.78
N LYS A 487 -19.29 10.63 35.99
CA LYS A 487 -19.15 11.38 37.26
C LYS A 487 -17.68 11.75 37.59
N GLY A 488 -16.86 11.95 36.56
CA GLY A 488 -15.45 12.33 36.66
C GLY A 488 -14.50 11.21 36.25
N PHE A 489 -13.67 11.50 35.22
CA PHE A 489 -12.69 10.60 34.61
C PHE A 489 -11.55 10.23 35.56
N ALA A 490 -10.97 11.23 36.26
CA ALA A 490 -9.87 11.04 37.20
C ALA A 490 -10.24 10.09 38.35
N ASN A 491 -11.44 10.27 38.91
CA ASN A 491 -11.88 9.53 40.10
C ASN A 491 -12.54 8.18 39.76
N PHE A 492 -12.60 7.81 38.47
CA PHE A 492 -13.23 6.57 38.03
C PHE A 492 -12.57 5.31 38.61
N PRO A 493 -11.21 5.18 38.64
CA PRO A 493 -10.54 4.06 39.28
C PRO A 493 -10.99 3.84 40.72
N LEU A 494 -11.04 4.90 41.52
CA LEU A 494 -11.47 4.84 42.93
C LEU A 494 -12.89 4.28 43.07
N ARG A 495 -13.81 4.72 42.21
CA ARG A 495 -15.20 4.22 42.20
C ARG A 495 -15.29 2.76 41.73
N ALA A 496 -14.36 2.32 40.90
CA ALA A 496 -14.23 0.93 40.46
C ALA A 496 -13.43 0.05 41.45
N GLY A 497 -13.11 0.57 42.65
CA GLY A 497 -12.40 -0.17 43.70
C GLY A 497 -10.89 -0.27 43.47
N TRP A 498 -10.30 0.72 42.80
CA TRP A 498 -8.86 0.83 42.56
C TRP A 498 -8.30 2.12 43.16
N GLU A 499 -7.25 2.01 43.95
CA GLU A 499 -6.51 3.17 44.40
C GLU A 499 -5.60 3.68 43.27
N ILE A 500 -5.70 4.97 42.94
CA ILE A 500 -5.16 5.51 41.70
C ILE A 500 -3.64 5.68 41.70
N GLU A 501 -3.05 5.97 42.87
CA GLU A 501 -1.59 6.15 43.00
C GLU A 501 -0.88 4.80 42.87
N THR A 502 -1.32 3.79 43.63
CA THR A 502 -0.81 2.42 43.49
C THR A 502 -1.06 1.80 42.11
N LEU A 503 -2.16 2.16 41.43
CA LEU A 503 -2.45 1.72 40.07
C LEU A 503 -1.52 2.33 39.01
N LEU A 504 -1.19 3.63 39.12
CA LEU A 504 -0.37 4.35 38.14
C LEU A 504 1.14 4.20 38.39
N ASP A 505 1.53 3.96 39.65
CA ASP A 505 2.92 3.72 40.05
C ASP A 505 3.33 2.25 39.88
N PHE A 506 2.37 1.37 39.55
CA PHE A 506 2.56 -0.08 39.36
C PHE A 506 3.15 -0.79 40.59
N GLU A 507 2.96 -0.22 41.78
CA GLU A 507 3.34 -0.78 43.09
C GLU A 507 2.27 -1.75 43.61
N ILE A 508 1.84 -2.70 42.78
CA ILE A 508 0.84 -3.69 43.18
C ILE A 508 1.56 -4.83 43.89
N ASP A 509 2.01 -4.53 45.10
CA ASP A 509 2.56 -5.50 46.03
C ASP A 509 1.45 -6.46 46.52
N ARG A 510 1.89 -7.62 47.03
CA ARG A 510 1.19 -8.90 47.30
C ARG A 510 -0.16 -8.88 48.06
N ALA A 511 -0.72 -7.72 48.38
CA ALA A 511 -1.99 -7.55 49.10
C ALA A 511 -3.22 -7.47 48.18
N SER A 512 -3.06 -7.09 46.91
CA SER A 512 -4.14 -7.15 45.93
C SER A 512 -4.07 -8.53 45.26
N ASN A 513 -5.02 -9.42 45.50
CA ASN A 513 -5.11 -10.75 44.86
C ASN A 513 -5.33 -10.71 43.32
N LYS A 514 -4.87 -9.66 42.63
CA LYS A 514 -5.12 -9.39 41.21
C LYS A 514 -3.85 -9.58 40.39
N SER A 515 -3.99 -10.15 39.18
CA SER A 515 -2.85 -10.42 38.30
C SER A 515 -2.35 -9.14 37.59
N GLU A 516 -1.07 -9.10 37.18
CA GLU A 516 -0.49 -8.04 36.34
C GLU A 516 -1.35 -7.76 35.08
N ARG A 517 -1.87 -8.82 34.47
CA ARG A 517 -2.72 -8.75 33.29
C ARG A 517 -4.07 -8.13 33.59
N SER A 518 -4.68 -8.44 34.74
CA SER A 518 -5.94 -7.85 35.20
C SER A 518 -5.82 -6.35 35.42
N VAL A 519 -4.68 -5.91 35.94
CA VAL A 519 -4.35 -4.50 36.17
C VAL A 519 -4.19 -3.78 34.83
N ALA A 520 -3.39 -4.36 33.92
CA ALA A 520 -3.17 -3.81 32.59
C ALA A 520 -4.48 -3.71 31.78
N ALA A 521 -5.35 -4.71 31.88
CA ALA A 521 -6.69 -4.72 31.28
C ALA A 521 -7.54 -3.56 31.79
N PHE A 522 -7.60 -3.37 33.12
CA PHE A 522 -8.37 -2.29 33.73
C PHE A 522 -7.87 -0.91 33.30
N ILE A 523 -6.54 -0.68 33.33
CA ILE A 523 -5.94 0.60 32.95
C ILE A 523 -6.25 0.90 31.48
N GLN A 524 -6.10 -0.07 30.58
CA GLN A 524 -6.43 0.13 29.16
C GLN A 524 -7.91 0.49 28.96
N GLN A 525 -8.82 -0.22 29.63
CA GLN A 525 -10.26 0.04 29.54
C GLN A 525 -10.63 1.43 30.06
N TRP A 526 -10.11 1.81 31.23
CA TRP A 526 -10.34 3.14 31.79
C TRP A 526 -9.80 4.24 30.87
N LEU A 527 -8.55 4.14 30.43
CA LEU A 527 -7.91 5.19 29.64
C LEU A 527 -8.46 5.30 28.21
N PHE A 528 -8.94 4.20 27.62
CA PHE A 528 -9.57 4.24 26.30
C PHE A 528 -11.08 4.53 26.39
N PHE A 529 -11.85 3.61 26.97
CA PHE A 529 -13.31 3.71 27.00
C PHE A 529 -13.83 4.75 27.99
N GLY A 530 -13.17 4.87 29.16
CA GLY A 530 -13.51 5.91 30.13
C GLY A 530 -13.26 7.32 29.58
N LEU A 531 -12.18 7.51 28.81
CA LEU A 531 -11.89 8.79 28.16
C LEU A 531 -12.92 9.10 27.08
N LEU A 532 -13.27 8.11 26.23
CA LEU A 532 -14.31 8.24 25.21
C LEU A 532 -15.67 8.61 25.84
N SER A 533 -16.05 7.94 26.93
CA SER A 533 -17.28 8.23 27.69
C SER A 533 -17.28 9.66 28.25
N ALA A 534 -16.21 10.03 28.95
CA ALA A 534 -16.09 11.33 29.59
C ALA A 534 -16.03 12.49 28.58
N ALA A 535 -15.30 12.32 27.47
CA ALA A 535 -15.15 13.35 26.44
C ALA A 535 -16.44 13.58 25.64
N THR A 536 -17.22 12.52 25.38
CA THR A 536 -18.48 12.62 24.61
C THR A 536 -19.70 12.94 25.47
N GLY A 537 -19.61 12.80 26.79
CA GLY A 537 -20.73 13.00 27.73
C GLY A 537 -21.81 11.92 27.66
N HIS A 538 -21.66 10.92 26.80
CA HIS A 538 -22.60 9.80 26.64
C HIS A 538 -22.26 8.67 27.61
N LYS A 539 -23.26 8.00 28.17
CA LYS A 539 -23.06 6.86 29.08
C LYS A 539 -23.03 5.58 28.27
N TYR A 540 -21.97 4.80 28.45
CA TYR A 540 -21.82 3.52 27.76
C TYR A 540 -21.70 2.36 28.76
N THR A 541 -22.29 1.23 28.40
CA THR A 541 -22.00 -0.06 29.04
C THR A 541 -20.76 -0.66 28.39
N MET A 542 -19.99 -1.45 29.14
CA MET A 542 -18.84 -2.14 28.56
C MET A 542 -19.23 -3.07 27.43
N ASP A 543 -20.39 -3.73 27.50
CA ASP A 543 -20.87 -4.59 26.41
C ASP A 543 -21.07 -3.80 25.10
N ASN A 544 -21.64 -2.59 25.20
CA ASN A 544 -21.82 -1.71 24.03
C ASN A 544 -20.47 -1.23 23.48
N LEU A 545 -19.52 -0.89 24.35
CA LEU A 545 -18.20 -0.40 23.94
C LEU A 545 -17.36 -1.51 23.31
N LEU A 546 -17.36 -2.70 23.90
CA LEU A 546 -16.65 -3.85 23.36
C LEU A 546 -17.24 -4.28 22.01
N ALA A 547 -18.57 -4.32 21.88
CA ALA A 547 -19.22 -4.66 20.61
C ALA A 547 -18.87 -3.67 19.48
N VAL A 548 -18.61 -2.40 19.80
CA VAL A 548 -18.41 -1.34 18.82
C VAL A 548 -16.94 -1.08 18.53
N PHE A 549 -16.10 -1.02 19.57
CA PHE A 549 -14.71 -0.60 19.47
C PHE A 549 -13.73 -1.74 19.61
N THR A 550 -14.19 -2.98 19.79
CA THR A 550 -13.32 -4.14 19.72
C THR A 550 -13.74 -5.11 18.63
N ARG A 551 -12.77 -5.86 18.12
CA ARG A 551 -12.97 -6.99 17.24
C ARG A 551 -11.87 -8.01 17.49
N VAL A 552 -12.07 -9.26 17.10
CA VAL A 552 -10.96 -10.21 17.11
C VAL A 552 -10.03 -9.83 15.96
N SER A 553 -8.79 -9.45 16.28
CA SER A 553 -7.76 -9.23 15.26
C SER A 553 -7.65 -10.54 14.53
N PRO A 554 -7.82 -10.49 13.22
CA PRO A 554 -7.66 -11.66 12.42
C PRO A 554 -6.21 -12.17 12.63
N SER A 555 -5.16 -11.43 12.27
CA SER A 555 -3.77 -11.91 12.36
C SER A 555 -3.36 -12.47 13.73
N LEU A 556 -3.72 -11.81 14.83
CA LEU A 556 -3.31 -12.23 16.17
C LEU A 556 -4.19 -13.29 16.84
N LYS A 557 -5.41 -13.54 16.32
CA LYS A 557 -6.47 -14.31 17.02
C LYS A 557 -6.73 -13.81 18.45
N ARG A 558 -6.46 -12.54 18.72
CA ARG A 558 -6.69 -11.85 20.00
C ARG A 558 -7.62 -10.67 19.78
N ARG A 559 -8.39 -10.29 20.81
CA ARG A 559 -9.21 -9.08 20.73
C ARG A 559 -8.30 -7.86 20.53
N ILE A 560 -8.73 -6.93 19.70
CA ILE A 560 -8.10 -5.62 19.46
C ILE A 560 -9.12 -4.52 19.64
N ILE A 561 -8.65 -3.35 20.05
CA ILE A 561 -9.35 -2.08 19.94
C ILE A 561 -9.21 -1.57 18.50
N THR A 562 -10.31 -1.11 17.90
CA THR A 562 -10.36 -0.53 16.55
C THR A 562 -11.00 0.85 16.56
N THR A 563 -10.46 1.79 15.78
CA THR A 563 -11.05 3.15 15.64
C THR A 563 -12.09 3.29 14.52
N ARG A 564 -12.47 2.20 13.85
CA ARG A 564 -13.40 2.21 12.70
C ARG A 564 -14.68 3.00 12.93
N HIS A 565 -15.27 2.88 14.13
CA HIS A 565 -16.56 3.50 14.44
C HIS A 565 -16.44 4.85 15.15
N LEU A 566 -15.22 5.30 15.45
CA LEU A 566 -14.98 6.52 16.25
C LEU A 566 -15.60 7.77 15.61
N GLU A 567 -15.60 7.85 14.28
CA GLU A 567 -16.23 8.93 13.53
C GLU A 567 -17.71 9.12 13.89
N LYS A 568 -18.48 8.04 13.90
CA LYS A 568 -19.91 8.09 14.21
C LYS A 568 -20.16 8.75 15.56
N TYR A 569 -19.33 8.42 16.56
CA TYR A 569 -19.43 8.97 17.90
C TYR A 569 -18.97 10.43 17.98
N LEU A 570 -17.96 10.83 17.21
CA LEU A 570 -17.55 12.23 17.11
C LEU A 570 -18.61 13.10 16.45
N VAL A 571 -19.28 12.59 15.41
CA VAL A 571 -20.40 13.28 14.74
C VAL A 571 -21.58 13.41 15.70
N GLN A 572 -21.96 12.33 16.39
CA GLN A 572 -23.02 12.37 17.40
C GLN A 572 -22.69 13.34 18.54
N TRP A 573 -21.44 13.34 19.01
CA TRP A 573 -20.98 14.28 20.02
C TRP A 573 -21.07 15.73 19.54
N ARG A 574 -20.60 16.06 18.32
CA ARG A 574 -20.80 17.39 17.74
C ARG A 574 -22.28 17.77 17.69
N ASP A 575 -23.12 16.87 17.18
CA ASP A 575 -24.55 17.14 17.00
C ASP A 575 -25.28 17.31 18.33
N SER A 576 -24.72 16.79 19.42
CA SER A 576 -25.21 17.02 20.77
C SER A 576 -24.90 18.42 21.32
N ILE A 577 -23.95 19.15 20.72
CA ILE A 577 -23.57 20.51 21.12
C ILE A 577 -24.53 21.50 20.43
N PRO A 578 -25.35 22.27 21.18
CA PRO A 578 -26.30 23.21 20.59
C PRO A 578 -25.63 24.25 19.69
N THR A 579 -26.22 24.52 18.52
CA THR A 579 -25.59 25.35 17.49
C THR A 579 -25.35 26.81 17.92
N LYS A 580 -26.14 27.32 18.89
CA LYS A 580 -25.96 28.65 19.49
C LYS A 580 -24.79 28.74 20.49
N GLU A 581 -24.29 27.60 20.97
CA GLU A 581 -23.26 27.47 22.01
C GLU A 581 -21.85 27.20 21.45
N LEU A 582 -21.75 26.82 20.18
CA LEU A 582 -20.50 26.50 19.47
C LEU A 582 -19.38 27.56 19.58
N GLN A 583 -19.73 28.84 19.77
CA GLN A 583 -18.73 29.92 19.91
C GLN A 583 -18.51 30.40 21.36
N ASN A 584 -19.43 30.10 22.28
CA ASN A 584 -19.46 30.71 23.63
C ASN A 584 -19.52 29.72 24.80
N ASP A 585 -19.65 28.42 24.56
CA ASP A 585 -19.66 27.39 25.62
C ASP A 585 -18.25 27.13 26.17
N SER A 586 -17.80 28.06 27.01
CA SER A 586 -16.51 28.00 27.70
C SER A 586 -16.46 26.86 28.72
N GLU A 587 -17.59 26.41 29.26
CA GLU A 587 -17.64 25.43 30.35
C GLU A 587 -17.42 24.01 29.81
N THR A 588 -18.10 23.63 28.73
CA THR A 588 -17.87 22.34 28.06
C THR A 588 -16.45 22.24 27.51
N LEU A 589 -15.93 23.32 26.92
CA LEU A 589 -14.55 23.37 26.43
C LEU A 589 -13.53 23.19 27.58
N LYS A 590 -13.72 23.90 28.71
CA LYS A 590 -12.86 23.76 29.90
C LYS A 590 -12.94 22.37 30.50
N GLY A 591 -14.13 21.77 30.55
CA GLY A 591 -14.34 20.41 31.03
C GLY A 591 -13.60 19.37 30.18
N LEU A 592 -13.71 19.48 28.85
CA LEU A 592 -12.98 18.60 27.93
C LEU A 592 -11.46 18.79 28.02
N GLU A 593 -10.99 20.04 28.10
CA GLU A 593 -9.56 20.32 28.27
C GLU A 593 -9.02 19.73 29.57
N ALA A 594 -9.78 19.82 30.67
CA ALA A 594 -9.42 19.21 31.95
C ALA A 594 -9.34 17.68 31.86
N ILE A 595 -10.30 17.03 31.17
CA ILE A 595 -10.30 15.58 30.96
C ILE A 595 -9.08 15.13 30.13
N LEU A 596 -8.76 15.86 29.05
CA LEU A 596 -7.62 15.54 28.19
C LEU A 596 -6.27 15.80 28.89
N ASP A 597 -6.16 16.87 29.67
CA ASP A 597 -4.97 17.14 30.48
C ASP A 597 -4.79 16.07 31.57
N GLU A 598 -5.88 15.56 32.16
CA GLU A 598 -5.82 14.46 33.12
C GLU A 598 -5.36 13.14 32.50
N ALA A 599 -5.93 12.77 31.35
CA ALA A 599 -5.49 11.62 30.57
C ALA A 599 -3.99 11.70 30.22
N ARG A 600 -3.53 12.89 29.82
CA ARG A 600 -2.12 13.16 29.54
C ARG A 600 -1.24 13.03 30.79
N ARG A 601 -1.71 13.50 31.96
CA ARG A 601 -0.99 13.35 33.25
C ARG A 601 -0.87 11.89 33.67
N ALA A 602 -1.93 11.11 33.54
CA ALA A 602 -1.91 9.68 33.83
C ALA A 602 -0.86 8.95 32.97
N LEU A 603 -0.79 9.27 31.67
CA LEU A 603 0.24 8.75 30.77
C LEU A 603 1.67 9.14 31.20
N GLY A 604 1.85 10.38 31.65
CA GLY A 604 3.13 10.89 32.16
C GLY A 604 3.61 10.12 33.39
N LYS A 605 2.75 9.98 34.40
CA LYS A 605 3.05 9.20 35.61
C LYS A 605 3.49 7.77 35.28
N MET A 606 2.72 7.07 34.45
CA MET A 606 3.08 5.71 34.02
C MET A 606 4.44 5.66 33.28
N SER A 607 4.80 6.70 32.52
CA SER A 607 6.09 6.77 31.83
C SER A 607 7.27 6.95 32.80
N ASP A 608 7.09 7.80 33.82
CA ASP A 608 8.14 8.10 34.80
C ASP A 608 8.45 6.86 35.66
N SER A 609 7.42 6.11 36.06
CA SER A 609 7.57 4.86 36.81
C SER A 609 8.33 3.79 36.02
N VAL A 610 8.16 3.71 34.69
CA VAL A 610 8.91 2.79 33.81
C VAL A 610 10.40 3.18 33.71
N GLN A 611 10.72 4.48 33.69
CA GLN A 611 12.11 4.96 33.59
C GLN A 611 12.89 4.87 34.90
N GLY A 612 12.19 4.83 36.05
CA GLY A 612 12.77 4.76 37.40
C GLY A 612 13.42 3.42 37.79
N GLY A 613 13.45 2.42 36.92
CA GLY A 613 14.13 1.13 37.15
C GLY A 613 13.39 0.16 38.07
N TYR A 614 12.23 0.55 38.63
CA TYR A 614 11.37 -0.31 39.42
C TYR A 614 10.16 -0.76 38.60
N ASN A 615 10.33 -1.79 37.76
CA ASN A 615 9.33 -2.84 37.49
C ASN A 615 9.68 -3.64 36.24
N HIS A 616 9.96 -4.93 36.41
CA HIS A 616 10.03 -5.93 35.34
C HIS A 616 8.62 -6.37 34.87
N LEU A 617 7.57 -5.63 35.25
CA LEU A 617 6.17 -6.05 35.33
C LEU A 617 5.21 -5.32 34.37
N LEU A 618 5.70 -4.80 33.24
CA LEU A 618 4.78 -4.35 32.18
C LEU A 618 5.35 -4.56 30.79
N ALA A 619 5.23 -5.78 30.28
CA ALA A 619 5.34 -6.04 28.85
C ALA A 619 4.29 -5.24 28.03
N ASN A 620 3.23 -4.72 28.67
CA ASN A 620 2.05 -4.14 28.02
C ASN A 620 1.95 -2.60 28.03
N TYR A 621 2.87 -1.88 28.70
CA TYR A 621 2.82 -0.41 28.80
C TYR A 621 2.71 0.27 27.43
N SER A 622 3.47 -0.23 26.45
CA SER A 622 3.53 0.31 25.10
C SER A 622 2.17 0.24 24.37
N THR A 623 1.42 -0.85 24.57
CA THR A 623 0.05 -1.06 24.05
C THR A 623 -0.97 -0.15 24.74
N ILE A 624 -0.91 -0.04 26.07
CA ILE A 624 -1.78 0.86 26.86
C ILE A 624 -1.55 2.31 26.42
N SER A 625 -0.29 2.72 26.31
CA SER A 625 0.13 4.04 25.86
C SER A 625 -0.41 4.37 24.46
N LEU A 626 -0.31 3.44 23.50
CA LEU A 626 -0.86 3.67 22.17
C LEU A 626 -2.39 3.87 22.21
N SER A 627 -3.11 3.12 23.05
CA SER A 627 -4.57 3.20 23.20
C SER A 627 -5.03 4.64 23.54
N ILE A 628 -4.42 5.24 24.56
CA ILE A 628 -4.77 6.59 25.00
C ILE A 628 -4.28 7.68 24.04
N LEU A 629 -3.10 7.49 23.44
CA LEU A 629 -2.51 8.48 22.51
C LEU A 629 -3.40 8.72 21.29
N VAL A 630 -4.01 7.66 20.77
CA VAL A 630 -4.88 7.74 19.59
C VAL A 630 -6.12 8.58 19.89
N LEU A 631 -6.83 8.30 20.99
CA LEU A 631 -8.01 9.09 21.39
C LEU A 631 -7.62 10.52 21.77
N GLY A 632 -6.53 10.69 22.51
CA GLY A 632 -6.05 11.99 22.93
C GLY A 632 -5.80 12.94 21.76
N VAL A 633 -5.10 12.46 20.72
CA VAL A 633 -4.84 13.22 19.48
C VAL A 633 -6.16 13.52 18.75
N VAL A 634 -7.01 12.52 18.57
CA VAL A 634 -8.29 12.66 17.85
C VAL A 634 -9.20 13.69 18.53
N PHE A 635 -9.38 13.61 19.85
CA PHE A 635 -10.20 14.58 20.59
C PHE A 635 -9.59 15.98 20.62
N THR A 636 -8.25 16.09 20.69
CA THR A 636 -7.58 17.39 20.64
C THR A 636 -7.88 18.11 19.33
N GLU A 637 -7.76 17.40 18.21
CA GLU A 637 -8.01 17.96 16.88
C GLU A 637 -9.51 18.21 16.64
N ALA A 638 -10.37 17.27 17.03
CA ALA A 638 -11.82 17.44 16.94
C ALA A 638 -12.29 18.70 17.70
N LYS A 639 -11.80 18.88 18.93
CA LYS A 639 -12.03 20.06 19.74
C LYS A 639 -11.58 21.34 19.05
N CYS A 640 -10.37 21.36 18.46
CA CYS A 640 -9.86 22.56 17.79
C CYS A 640 -10.66 22.94 16.53
N ARG A 641 -11.39 22.01 15.90
CA ARG A 641 -12.30 22.31 14.79
C ARG A 641 -13.68 22.79 15.25
N ILE A 642 -14.20 22.21 16.34
CA ILE A 642 -15.48 22.64 16.95
C ILE A 642 -15.34 24.04 17.57
N TRP A 643 -14.22 24.30 18.26
CA TRP A 643 -13.86 25.59 18.86
C TRP A 643 -12.54 26.12 18.28
N PRO A 644 -12.59 26.82 17.13
CA PRO A 644 -11.41 27.45 16.54
C PRO A 644 -10.72 28.39 17.53
N GLY A 645 -9.40 28.26 17.67
CA GLY A 645 -8.60 29.07 18.60
C GLY A 645 -8.44 28.47 20.01
N SER A 646 -9.10 27.34 20.31
CA SER A 646 -8.85 26.59 21.55
C SER A 646 -7.42 26.06 21.66
N ARG A 647 -6.97 25.78 22.89
CA ARG A 647 -5.59 25.38 23.18
C ARG A 647 -5.28 23.99 22.61
N THR A 648 -4.29 23.85 21.73
CA THR A 648 -3.84 22.53 21.29
C THR A 648 -3.10 21.80 22.41
N ILE A 649 -3.53 20.58 22.74
CA ILE A 649 -2.89 19.71 23.74
C ILE A 649 -1.83 18.84 23.04
N ARG A 650 -0.61 18.84 23.56
CA ARG A 650 0.49 18.03 22.99
C ARG A 650 0.56 16.67 23.68
N TRP A 651 0.57 15.61 22.88
CA TRP A 651 0.70 14.23 23.33
C TRP A 651 2.12 13.71 23.06
N PRO A 652 2.70 12.87 23.94
CA PRO A 652 4.00 12.27 23.70
C PRO A 652 3.96 11.25 22.55
N GLN A 653 5.13 10.89 22.02
CA GLN A 653 5.21 9.87 20.96
C GLN A 653 5.08 8.46 21.52
N SER A 654 4.53 7.55 20.72
CA SER A 654 4.40 6.14 21.11
C SER A 654 5.74 5.43 21.01
N VAL A 655 6.28 4.98 22.13
CA VAL A 655 7.51 4.14 22.17
C VAL A 655 7.35 2.89 21.29
N LEU A 656 6.12 2.35 21.23
CA LEU A 656 5.79 1.17 20.43
C LEU A 656 6.08 1.37 18.94
N ILE A 657 5.53 2.45 18.37
CA ILE A 657 5.69 2.77 16.95
C ILE A 657 7.17 3.00 16.63
N LEU A 658 7.90 3.68 17.52
CA LEU A 658 9.30 4.02 17.33
C LEU A 658 10.21 2.80 17.32
N SER A 659 10.01 1.86 18.26
CA SER A 659 10.76 0.61 18.28
C SER A 659 10.50 -0.20 17.02
N LYS A 660 9.24 -0.30 16.59
CA LYS A 660 8.88 -1.01 15.36
C LYS A 660 9.47 -0.43 14.10
N MET A 661 9.45 0.89 13.92
CA MET A 661 10.08 1.50 12.76
C MET A 661 11.57 1.12 12.70
N LYS A 662 12.28 1.09 13.84
CA LYS A 662 13.68 0.63 13.88
C LYS A 662 13.81 -0.85 13.49
N GLU A 663 12.94 -1.72 13.98
CA GLU A 663 12.91 -3.15 13.64
C GLU A 663 12.67 -3.38 12.15
N HIS A 664 11.82 -2.57 11.51
CA HIS A 664 11.53 -2.61 10.08
C HIS A 664 12.59 -1.86 9.23
N GLY A 665 13.77 -1.61 9.78
CA GLY A 665 14.92 -1.07 9.06
C GLY A 665 14.85 0.43 8.77
N TRP A 666 13.95 1.20 9.40
CA TRP A 666 13.93 2.64 9.22
C TRP A 666 15.19 3.32 9.75
N CYS A 667 15.72 4.27 8.99
CA CYS A 667 16.85 5.09 9.42
C CYS A 667 16.51 5.89 10.70
N PRO A 668 17.36 5.88 11.76
CA PRO A 668 17.13 6.66 12.98
C PRO A 668 16.89 8.15 12.75
N SER A 669 17.53 8.73 11.72
CA SER A 669 17.34 10.13 11.35
C SER A 669 15.96 10.40 10.72
N ASP A 670 15.41 9.42 9.99
CA ASP A 670 14.07 9.55 9.40
C ASP A 670 12.99 9.42 10.47
N ILE A 671 13.16 8.47 11.39
CA ILE A 671 12.29 8.35 12.57
C ILE A 671 12.28 9.67 13.34
N HIS A 672 13.46 10.26 13.62
CA HIS A 672 13.54 11.53 14.34
C HIS A 672 12.87 12.69 13.60
N MET A 673 13.03 12.79 12.28
CA MET A 673 12.35 13.79 11.47
C MET A 673 10.83 13.66 11.54
N LEU A 674 10.32 12.43 11.39
CA LEU A 674 8.90 12.14 11.43
C LEU A 674 8.33 12.39 12.82
N GLN A 675 9.01 11.97 13.89
CA GLN A 675 8.62 12.27 15.28
C GLN A 675 8.41 13.77 15.53
N GLU A 676 9.25 14.57 14.89
CA GLU A 676 9.25 15.99 15.01
C GLU A 676 8.21 16.69 14.13
N SER A 677 7.64 15.99 13.15
CA SER A 677 6.73 16.56 12.15
C SER A 677 5.30 16.00 12.27
N LEU A 678 5.17 14.80 12.83
CA LEU A 678 3.94 14.01 12.86
C LEU A 678 3.41 13.84 14.28
N THR A 679 2.09 13.76 14.40
CA THR A 679 1.43 13.29 15.63
C THR A 679 1.68 11.79 15.83
N PRO A 680 1.43 11.23 17.03
CA PRO A 680 1.50 9.77 17.23
C PRO A 680 0.68 8.96 16.23
N VAL A 681 -0.47 9.50 15.81
CA VAL A 681 -1.31 8.92 14.76
C VAL A 681 -0.64 9.03 13.39
N GLY A 682 -0.04 10.17 13.04
CA GLY A 682 0.73 10.31 11.80
C GLY A 682 1.96 9.39 11.77
N MET A 683 2.64 9.21 12.90
CA MET A 683 3.73 8.25 13.07
C MET A 683 3.26 6.82 12.85
N TYR A 684 2.07 6.48 13.33
CA TYR A 684 1.46 5.17 13.08
C TYR A 684 1.31 4.94 11.58
N PHE A 685 0.66 5.84 10.84
CA PHE A 685 0.50 5.70 9.39
C PHE A 685 1.82 5.68 8.62
N ALA A 686 2.79 6.52 9.01
CA ALA A 686 4.12 6.51 8.43
C ALA A 686 4.81 5.16 8.64
N SER A 687 4.67 4.54 9.82
CA SER A 687 5.26 3.22 10.09
C SER A 687 4.68 2.09 9.24
N LEU A 688 3.44 2.23 8.74
CA LEU A 688 2.84 1.25 7.84
C LEU A 688 3.29 1.42 6.38
N CYS A 689 3.91 2.56 6.05
CA CYS A 689 4.60 2.74 4.78
C CYS A 689 5.95 2.01 4.87
N GLN A 690 6.40 1.37 3.79
CA GLN A 690 7.76 0.83 3.77
C GLN A 690 8.79 1.97 3.88
N PRO A 691 9.97 1.73 4.50
CA PRO A 691 11.03 2.71 4.53
C PRO A 691 11.46 3.07 3.09
N ARG A 692 11.87 4.33 2.88
CA ARG A 692 12.18 4.92 1.56
C ARG A 692 13.03 4.04 0.63
N MET A 693 13.92 3.21 1.15
CA MET A 693 14.76 2.31 0.38
C MET A 693 15.13 1.08 1.23
N ALA A 694 14.23 0.10 1.32
CA ALA A 694 14.47 -1.15 2.06
C ALA A 694 15.73 -1.93 1.62
N GLN A 695 16.32 -1.56 0.47
CA GLN A 695 17.53 -2.16 -0.09
C GLN A 695 18.84 -1.64 0.54
N HIS A 696 18.82 -0.49 1.23
CA HIS A 696 20.03 0.04 1.88
C HIS A 696 20.08 -0.34 3.35
N ASP A 697 21.19 -0.98 3.75
CA ASP A 697 21.41 -1.38 5.14
C ASP A 697 21.79 -0.19 6.03
N HIS A 698 20.77 0.41 6.64
CA HIS A 698 20.94 1.50 7.60
C HIS A 698 21.58 1.05 8.92
N THR A 699 21.57 -0.26 9.25
CA THR A 699 22.13 -0.79 10.50
C THR A 699 23.65 -0.78 10.52
N ARG A 700 24.30 -1.01 9.36
CA ARG A 700 25.76 -0.97 9.20
C ARG A 700 26.35 0.43 9.02
N SER A 701 25.52 1.38 8.58
CA SER A 701 25.95 2.69 8.08
C SER A 701 26.21 3.79 9.12
N LYS A 702 26.18 3.47 10.42
CA LYS A 702 26.37 4.42 11.54
C LYS A 702 25.41 5.64 11.54
N CYS A 703 24.24 5.54 10.90
CA CYS A 703 23.22 6.60 10.97
C CYS A 703 22.84 6.92 12.42
N ASP A 704 22.69 8.21 12.74
CA ASP A 704 22.25 8.69 14.04
C ASP A 704 20.91 9.44 13.94
N ARG A 705 20.38 9.96 15.05
CA ARG A 705 19.08 10.67 15.08
C ARG A 705 19.08 11.95 14.22
N ASN A 706 20.23 12.54 13.96
CA ASN A 706 20.38 13.82 13.28
C ASN A 706 20.77 13.62 11.80
N VAL A 707 21.61 12.63 11.49
CA VAL A 707 22.19 12.46 10.16
C VAL A 707 21.99 11.05 9.63
N CYS A 708 21.48 10.98 8.39
CA CYS A 708 21.50 9.75 7.60
C CYS A 708 22.76 9.73 6.73
N TYR A 709 23.75 8.91 7.09
CA TYR A 709 25.00 8.79 6.34
C TYR A 709 24.86 7.92 5.07
N CYS A 710 23.89 6.99 5.01
CA CYS A 710 23.59 6.22 3.80
C CYS A 710 23.22 7.09 2.60
N MET A 711 22.51 8.19 2.86
CA MET A 711 21.85 8.97 1.80
C MET A 711 22.62 10.26 1.45
N ASN A 712 23.75 10.50 2.11
CA ASN A 712 24.68 11.57 1.79
C ASN A 712 25.70 11.06 0.77
N ILE A 713 25.89 11.81 -0.31
CA ILE A 713 26.95 11.53 -1.28
C ILE A 713 28.28 11.82 -0.59
N ASN A 714 29.12 10.79 -0.43
CA ASN A 714 30.48 10.94 0.06
C ASN A 714 31.41 11.22 -1.13
N ASP A 715 32.12 12.36 -1.10
CA ASP A 715 33.08 12.78 -2.14
C ASP A 715 34.37 11.91 -2.18
N THR A 716 34.37 10.70 -1.59
CA THR A 716 35.51 9.77 -1.61
C THR A 716 35.59 9.06 -2.96
N ALA A 717 36.78 9.00 -3.56
CA ALA A 717 37.02 8.47 -4.90
C ALA A 717 36.50 7.04 -5.15
N ASP A 718 36.40 6.22 -4.10
CA ASP A 718 36.00 4.80 -4.17
C ASP A 718 34.48 4.56 -4.24
N ASN A 719 33.66 5.61 -4.10
CA ASN A 719 32.19 5.50 -4.03
C ASN A 719 31.46 6.52 -4.93
N ALA A 720 32.03 6.79 -6.10
CA ALA A 720 31.48 7.77 -7.04
C ALA A 720 30.07 7.38 -7.49
N PHE A 721 29.11 8.27 -7.24
CA PHE A 721 27.72 8.12 -7.69
C PHE A 721 27.65 7.88 -9.21
N VAL A 722 26.92 6.85 -9.65
CA VAL A 722 26.74 6.49 -11.06
C VAL A 722 25.27 6.67 -11.46
N PRO A 723 24.97 7.33 -12.60
CA PRO A 723 23.62 7.39 -13.13
C PRO A 723 23.03 5.99 -13.31
N THR A 724 21.74 5.80 -13.02
CA THR A 724 21.08 4.49 -13.15
C THR A 724 20.11 4.49 -14.33
N HIS A 725 19.92 3.33 -14.94
CA HIS A 725 18.97 3.12 -16.02
C HIS A 725 17.55 2.91 -15.48
N THR A 726 16.54 3.05 -16.33
CA THR A 726 15.15 2.72 -15.98
C THR A 726 14.98 1.19 -15.88
N ALA A 727 13.99 0.71 -15.13
CA ALA A 727 13.81 -0.72 -14.84
C ALA A 727 13.55 -1.60 -16.08
N ASP A 728 13.03 -1.00 -17.14
CA ASP A 728 12.73 -1.57 -18.45
C ASP A 728 13.89 -1.49 -19.46
N CYS A 729 15.02 -0.90 -19.07
CA CYS A 729 16.20 -0.76 -19.91
C CYS A 729 17.20 -1.91 -19.65
N ASP A 730 17.77 -2.45 -20.73
CA ASP A 730 18.83 -3.47 -20.71
C ASP A 730 20.20 -2.98 -20.20
N GLY A 731 20.30 -1.71 -19.82
CA GLY A 731 21.54 -1.07 -19.35
C GLY A 731 22.53 -0.70 -20.46
N GLN A 732 22.19 -0.89 -21.74
CA GLN A 732 23.10 -0.64 -22.87
C GLN A 732 22.81 0.66 -23.64
N CYS A 733 21.85 1.48 -23.18
CA CYS A 733 21.53 2.74 -23.86
C CYS A 733 22.65 3.79 -23.72
N ALA A 734 22.71 4.70 -24.70
CA ALA A 734 23.75 5.72 -24.75
C ALA A 734 23.67 6.68 -23.55
N LEU A 735 24.82 7.28 -23.23
CA LEU A 735 24.91 8.36 -22.27
C LEU A 735 24.99 9.68 -23.04
N GLU A 736 23.92 10.45 -23.00
CA GLU A 736 23.81 11.71 -23.75
C GLU A 736 24.35 12.86 -22.89
N ASP A 737 25.30 13.62 -23.43
CA ASP A 737 25.93 14.75 -22.75
C ASP A 737 25.49 16.10 -23.31
N THR A 738 25.70 17.15 -22.50
CA THR A 738 25.65 18.52 -22.98
C THR A 738 27.07 19.02 -23.25
N HIS A 739 27.31 19.52 -24.46
CA HIS A 739 28.63 20.02 -24.84
C HIS A 739 29.08 21.17 -23.93
N HIS A 740 30.17 20.93 -23.19
CA HIS A 740 30.67 21.87 -22.16
C HIS A 740 30.96 23.29 -22.70
N SER A 741 31.48 23.40 -23.93
CA SER A 741 31.75 24.69 -24.58
C SER A 741 30.47 25.47 -24.85
N LEU A 742 29.41 24.79 -25.32
CA LEU A 742 28.11 25.38 -25.58
C LEU A 742 27.46 25.80 -24.27
N LEU A 743 27.42 24.91 -23.27
CA LEU A 743 26.87 25.24 -21.96
C LEU A 743 27.57 26.47 -21.34
N LYS A 744 28.90 26.55 -21.44
CA LYS A 744 29.67 27.70 -20.97
C LYS A 744 29.30 28.99 -21.70
N ALA A 745 29.10 28.94 -23.02
CA ALA A 745 28.68 30.10 -23.80
C ALA A 745 27.28 30.58 -23.40
N LEU A 746 26.35 29.66 -23.16
CA LEU A 746 24.99 29.98 -22.75
C LEU A 746 24.88 30.51 -21.31
N THR A 747 25.84 30.17 -20.44
CA THR A 747 25.86 30.55 -19.02
C THR A 747 26.37 32.00 -18.80
N GLY A 748 26.12 32.93 -19.72
CA GLY A 748 26.69 34.29 -19.64
C GLY A 748 25.95 35.41 -20.39
N GLU A 749 24.87 35.14 -21.12
CA GLU A 749 24.26 36.10 -22.08
C GLU A 749 22.79 36.48 -21.78
N ASP A 750 22.39 36.75 -20.53
CA ASP A 750 20.97 36.95 -20.16
C ASP A 750 20.02 35.83 -20.65
N THR A 751 20.61 34.67 -20.94
CA THR A 751 19.93 33.47 -21.43
C THR A 751 20.05 32.32 -20.45
N LEU A 752 19.05 31.45 -20.46
CA LEU A 752 18.96 30.24 -19.69
C LEU A 752 19.16 29.02 -20.61
N PRO A 753 20.13 28.13 -20.34
CA PRO A 753 20.24 26.86 -21.04
C PRO A 753 19.11 25.90 -20.64
N VAL A 754 18.28 25.50 -21.60
CA VAL A 754 17.28 24.44 -21.46
C VAL A 754 17.58 23.30 -22.43
N VAL A 755 17.07 22.12 -22.14
CA VAL A 755 17.28 20.93 -22.97
C VAL A 755 15.96 20.31 -23.42
N SER A 756 16.01 19.58 -24.52
CA SER A 756 14.95 18.67 -24.96
C SER A 756 15.59 17.44 -25.62
N LEU A 757 14.91 16.30 -25.54
CA LEU A 757 15.32 15.10 -26.25
C LEU A 757 14.60 15.02 -27.60
N GLU A 758 15.35 14.93 -28.69
CA GLU A 758 14.80 14.88 -30.05
C GLU A 758 15.18 13.58 -30.75
N GLU A 759 14.25 13.01 -31.51
CA GLU A 759 14.49 11.84 -32.34
C GLU A 759 15.05 12.28 -33.70
N ASN A 760 16.24 11.80 -34.04
CA ASN A 760 16.88 12.04 -35.32
C ASN A 760 16.24 11.22 -36.43
N THR A 761 16.54 11.56 -37.69
CA THR A 761 16.07 10.84 -38.88
C THR A 761 16.38 9.35 -38.89
N ASP A 762 17.40 8.95 -38.13
CA ASP A 762 17.89 7.57 -38.04
C ASP A 762 17.22 6.78 -36.89
N GLY A 763 16.20 7.34 -36.23
CA GLY A 763 15.49 6.74 -35.08
C GLY A 763 16.28 6.78 -33.76
N LYS A 764 17.44 7.47 -33.73
CA LYS A 764 18.25 7.67 -32.53
C LYS A 764 17.88 8.98 -31.85
N PHE A 765 17.85 8.99 -30.53
CA PHE A 765 17.59 10.21 -29.77
C PHE A 765 18.89 10.97 -29.52
N SER A 766 18.85 12.30 -29.60
CA SER A 766 19.95 13.16 -29.20
C SER A 766 19.46 14.29 -28.30
N LEU A 767 20.28 14.64 -27.32
CA LEU A 767 19.99 15.76 -26.43
C LEU A 767 20.31 17.09 -27.13
N VAL A 768 19.29 17.95 -27.25
CA VAL A 768 19.42 19.28 -27.86
C VAL A 768 19.39 20.34 -26.78
N MET A 769 20.40 21.21 -26.76
CA MET A 769 20.49 22.35 -25.84
C MET A 769 20.09 23.64 -26.56
N SER A 770 19.21 24.41 -25.93
CA SER A 770 18.67 25.68 -26.43
C SER A 770 18.83 26.79 -25.39
N ALA A 771 18.79 28.05 -25.83
CA ALA A 771 18.91 29.22 -24.98
C ALA A 771 17.57 29.99 -24.94
N LEU A 772 17.00 30.18 -23.75
CA LEU A 772 15.80 31.01 -23.55
C LEU A 772 16.16 32.33 -22.90
N LYS A 773 15.53 33.45 -23.30
CA LYS A 773 15.77 34.74 -22.66
C LYS A 773 15.13 34.82 -21.28
N LEU A 774 15.91 35.22 -20.28
CA LEU A 774 15.43 35.42 -18.91
C LEU A 774 14.34 36.51 -18.86
N GLY A 775 13.16 36.16 -18.34
CA GLY A 775 12.07 37.10 -18.07
C GLY A 775 11.04 37.32 -19.20
N GLN A 776 11.22 36.72 -20.39
CA GLN A 776 10.25 36.81 -21.49
C GLN A 776 9.61 35.44 -21.84
N ASP A 777 10.41 34.37 -21.93
CA ASP A 777 9.95 33.05 -22.35
C ASP A 777 9.85 32.07 -21.19
N GLN A 778 8.67 31.98 -20.56
CA GLN A 778 8.36 30.99 -19.52
C GLN A 778 7.89 29.68 -20.16
N ASN A 779 8.69 29.10 -21.07
CA ASN A 779 8.25 27.94 -21.84
C ASN A 779 9.10 26.69 -21.57
N TYR A 780 9.26 26.32 -20.29
CA TYR A 780 9.97 25.10 -19.89
C TYR A 780 9.51 24.63 -18.50
N ILE A 781 9.77 23.35 -18.20
CA ILE A 781 9.56 22.73 -16.89
C ILE A 781 10.91 22.59 -16.17
N ALA A 782 11.00 23.02 -14.92
CA ALA A 782 12.20 22.81 -14.10
C ALA A 782 12.08 21.47 -13.34
N ILE A 783 13.08 20.60 -13.45
CA ILE A 783 13.10 19.30 -12.78
C ILE A 783 13.78 19.44 -11.42
N SER A 784 13.06 19.05 -10.37
CA SER A 784 13.58 18.93 -9.01
C SER A 784 13.73 17.46 -8.66
N HIS A 785 14.93 17.04 -8.28
CA HIS A 785 15.24 15.62 -8.10
C HIS A 785 16.26 15.38 -6.99
N VAL A 786 16.47 14.11 -6.65
CA VAL A 786 17.49 13.67 -5.68
C VAL A 786 18.51 12.81 -6.42
N TRP A 787 19.78 13.25 -6.43
CA TRP A 787 20.85 12.61 -7.21
C TRP A 787 20.92 11.10 -7.05
N MET A 788 20.79 10.62 -5.81
CA MET A 788 21.01 9.22 -5.47
C MET A 788 20.10 8.20 -6.17
N GLU A 789 19.07 8.70 -6.85
CA GLU A 789 18.05 7.93 -7.53
C GLU A 789 18.31 7.81 -9.05
N GLY A 790 19.56 8.03 -9.47
CA GLY A 790 20.03 7.78 -10.84
C GLY A 790 20.11 8.98 -11.77
N LEU A 791 19.67 10.16 -11.28
CA LEU A 791 19.55 11.38 -12.09
C LEU A 791 20.67 12.40 -11.81
N GLY A 792 21.64 12.05 -10.96
CA GLY A 792 22.87 12.83 -10.73
C GLY A 792 24.06 12.30 -11.53
N ASN A 793 25.04 13.15 -11.82
CA ASN A 793 26.32 12.74 -12.40
C ASN A 793 27.46 13.64 -11.93
N PRO A 794 28.37 13.16 -11.05
CA PRO A 794 29.46 13.97 -10.52
C PRO A 794 30.62 14.18 -11.51
N ARG A 795 30.68 13.41 -12.61
CA ARG A 795 31.82 13.38 -13.53
C ARG A 795 31.60 14.23 -14.79
N GLN A 796 30.36 14.37 -15.23
CA GLN A 796 30.02 15.09 -16.46
C GLN A 796 28.54 15.48 -16.50
N ASN A 797 28.19 16.43 -17.36
CA ASN A 797 26.81 16.84 -17.61
C ASN A 797 26.10 15.86 -18.56
N ALA A 798 25.89 14.62 -18.13
CA ALA A 798 25.31 13.57 -18.97
C ALA A 798 24.39 12.60 -18.20
N LEU A 799 23.36 12.08 -18.89
CA LEU A 799 22.41 11.09 -18.36
C LEU A 799 22.08 10.00 -19.39
N PRO A 800 21.67 8.80 -18.95
CA PRO A 800 21.27 7.72 -19.88
C PRO A 800 20.05 8.11 -20.72
N THR A 801 20.03 7.74 -22.01
CA THR A 801 18.93 8.07 -22.93
C THR A 801 17.57 7.60 -22.40
N CYS A 802 17.50 6.46 -21.70
CA CYS A 802 16.25 5.95 -21.13
C CYS A 802 15.68 6.87 -20.03
N GLN A 803 16.54 7.47 -19.20
CA GLN A 803 16.11 8.45 -18.19
C GLN A 803 15.67 9.75 -18.86
N LEU A 804 16.39 10.20 -19.88
CA LEU A 804 16.04 11.40 -20.63
C LEU A 804 14.69 11.26 -21.33
N ARG A 805 14.41 10.10 -21.94
CA ARG A 805 13.10 9.81 -22.56
C ARG A 805 11.99 9.87 -21.53
N ARG A 806 12.18 9.20 -20.39
CA ARG A 806 11.23 9.23 -19.28
C ARG A 806 10.97 10.65 -18.76
N ILE A 807 12.02 11.47 -18.60
CA ILE A 807 11.87 12.87 -18.21
C ILE A 807 11.11 13.65 -19.29
N GLN A 808 11.43 13.44 -20.57
CA GLN A 808 10.74 14.08 -21.69
C GLN A 808 9.24 13.76 -21.70
N ASP A 809 8.87 12.50 -21.47
CA ASP A 809 7.47 12.06 -21.39
C ASP A 809 6.75 12.73 -20.22
N PHE A 810 7.37 12.77 -19.04
CA PHE A 810 6.80 13.47 -17.88
C PHE A 810 6.66 14.97 -18.09
N VAL A 811 7.63 15.61 -18.75
CA VAL A 811 7.58 17.05 -19.07
C VAL A 811 6.44 17.34 -20.04
N THR A 812 6.30 16.53 -21.08
CA THR A 812 5.21 16.67 -22.05
C THR A 812 3.84 16.45 -21.38
N ALA A 813 3.72 15.45 -20.51
CA ALA A 813 2.49 15.19 -19.77
C ALA A 813 2.15 16.31 -18.77
N ALA A 814 3.11 16.72 -17.93
CA ALA A 814 2.92 17.73 -16.88
C ALA A 814 2.65 19.14 -17.43
N SER A 815 3.16 19.44 -18.63
CA SER A 815 2.90 20.69 -19.34
C SER A 815 1.68 20.64 -20.24
N HIS A 816 0.98 19.50 -20.34
CA HIS A 816 -0.09 19.26 -21.32
C HIS A 816 0.33 19.60 -22.76
N GLY A 817 1.58 19.28 -23.12
CA GLY A 817 2.17 19.54 -24.43
C GLY A 817 2.52 21.00 -24.72
N GLN A 818 2.41 21.92 -23.75
CA GLN A 818 2.77 23.33 -23.94
C GLN A 818 4.26 23.52 -24.24
N THR A 819 5.11 22.66 -23.67
CA THR A 819 6.55 22.71 -23.91
C THR A 819 7.17 21.31 -23.96
N LYS A 820 8.23 21.20 -24.75
CA LYS A 820 9.16 20.07 -24.73
C LYS A 820 10.42 20.38 -23.91
N TYR A 821 10.68 21.65 -23.62
CA TYR A 821 11.91 22.07 -22.96
C TYR A 821 11.83 21.81 -21.45
N PHE A 822 12.92 21.32 -20.90
CA PHE A 822 13.09 21.19 -19.47
C PHE A 822 14.47 21.66 -19.03
N TRP A 823 14.56 22.00 -17.75
CA TRP A 823 15.80 22.37 -17.09
C TRP A 823 16.07 21.37 -15.97
N ILE A 824 17.29 20.84 -15.91
CA ILE A 824 17.76 19.99 -14.80
C ILE A 824 19.20 20.36 -14.48
N ASP A 825 19.51 20.55 -13.20
CA ASP A 825 20.84 20.96 -12.73
C ASP A 825 21.95 20.02 -13.20
N THR A 826 21.70 18.71 -13.25
CA THR A 826 22.66 17.71 -13.75
C THR A 826 23.15 17.99 -15.18
N LEU A 827 22.33 18.58 -16.05
CA LEU A 827 22.68 18.85 -17.46
C LEU A 827 22.97 20.33 -17.75
N CYS A 828 22.34 21.23 -16.98
CA CYS A 828 22.36 22.67 -17.24
C CYS A 828 23.29 23.46 -16.29
N VAL A 829 23.92 22.82 -15.30
CA VAL A 829 24.92 23.46 -14.43
C VAL A 829 26.29 22.83 -14.71
N PRO A 830 27.28 23.59 -15.21
CA PRO A 830 28.60 23.04 -15.55
C PRO A 830 29.22 22.19 -14.42
N GLN A 831 29.47 20.91 -14.69
CA GLN A 831 30.19 20.00 -13.79
C GLN A 831 31.67 20.05 -14.10
N ASP A 832 32.50 20.56 -13.18
CA ASP A 832 33.92 20.21 -13.12
C ASP A 832 34.53 20.65 -11.79
N SER A 833 34.66 19.72 -10.84
CA SER A 833 35.26 19.98 -9.52
C SER A 833 36.77 20.21 -9.58
N PHE A 834 37.42 19.94 -10.73
CA PHE A 834 38.88 19.89 -10.87
C PHE A 834 39.47 20.91 -11.85
N ASN A 835 38.64 21.74 -12.51
CA ASN A 835 39.08 22.77 -13.44
C ASN A 835 38.77 24.20 -12.91
N PRO A 836 39.77 24.95 -12.44
CA PRO A 836 39.56 26.33 -11.96
C PRO A 836 38.94 27.28 -13.00
N LYS A 837 39.06 27.00 -14.30
CA LYS A 837 38.57 27.88 -15.39
C LYS A 837 37.06 27.79 -15.64
N SER A 838 36.37 26.78 -15.11
CA SER A 838 34.90 26.63 -15.23
C SER A 838 34.15 27.11 -13.99
N GLN A 839 34.86 27.34 -12.87
CA GLN A 839 34.29 27.81 -11.60
C GLN A 839 33.46 29.11 -11.72
N PRO A 840 33.87 30.14 -12.49
CA PRO A 840 33.05 31.34 -12.64
C PRO A 840 31.68 31.07 -13.29
N SER A 841 31.63 30.26 -14.34
CA SER A 841 30.39 29.89 -15.03
C SER A 841 29.50 29.04 -14.13
N ARG A 842 30.08 28.13 -13.33
CA ARG A 842 29.33 27.34 -12.35
C ARG A 842 28.74 28.22 -11.25
N ILE A 843 29.54 29.11 -10.64
CA ILE A 843 29.08 30.06 -9.62
C ILE A 843 27.94 30.91 -10.20
N ARG A 844 28.07 31.36 -11.45
CA ARG A 844 27.01 32.12 -12.12
C ARG A 844 25.73 31.30 -12.29
N ALA A 845 25.80 30.09 -12.84
CA ALA A 845 24.65 29.19 -12.96
C ALA A 845 23.96 28.94 -11.60
N MET A 846 24.75 28.77 -10.53
CA MET A 846 24.23 28.61 -9.17
C MET A 846 23.50 29.88 -8.71
N CYS A 847 24.07 31.07 -8.90
CA CYS A 847 23.39 32.34 -8.59
C CYS A 847 22.08 32.49 -9.37
N ASP A 848 22.04 32.02 -10.61
CA ASP A 848 20.86 32.14 -11.48
C ASP A 848 19.76 31.11 -11.13
N MET A 849 20.04 30.05 -10.34
CA MET A 849 19.07 29.00 -9.98
C MET A 849 17.77 29.55 -9.39
N GLU A 850 17.83 30.62 -8.60
CA GLU A 850 16.61 31.25 -8.08
C GLU A 850 15.67 31.70 -9.23
N VAL A 851 16.25 32.32 -10.25
CA VAL A 851 15.51 32.83 -11.41
C VAL A 851 15.01 31.70 -12.28
N VAL A 852 15.77 30.60 -12.39
CA VAL A 852 15.35 29.36 -13.08
C VAL A 852 14.02 28.88 -12.51
N TYR A 853 14.00 28.44 -11.26
CA TYR A 853 12.79 27.84 -10.69
C TYR A 853 11.61 28.81 -10.62
N ARG A 854 11.89 30.10 -10.34
CA ARG A 854 10.86 31.15 -10.32
C ARG A 854 10.23 31.42 -11.70
N SER A 855 10.98 31.26 -12.79
CA SER A 855 10.52 31.59 -14.15
C SER A 855 9.99 30.38 -14.94
N SER A 856 10.13 29.17 -14.39
CA SER A 856 9.57 27.95 -14.99
C SER A 856 8.04 27.95 -14.99
N LEU A 857 7.43 27.20 -15.94
CA LEU A 857 5.97 26.95 -15.93
C LEU A 857 5.54 26.23 -14.65
N ALA A 858 6.35 25.24 -14.27
CA ALA A 858 6.22 24.51 -13.03
C ALA A 858 7.56 23.84 -12.67
N VAL A 859 7.71 23.57 -11.38
CA VAL A 859 8.75 22.68 -10.86
C VAL A 859 8.17 21.28 -10.75
N LEU A 860 8.67 20.35 -11.56
CA LEU A 860 8.27 18.95 -11.56
C LEU A 860 9.22 18.15 -10.67
N VAL A 861 8.67 17.57 -9.61
CA VAL A 861 9.39 16.77 -8.62
C VAL A 861 9.36 15.30 -9.03
N LEU A 862 10.56 14.71 -9.16
CA LEU A 862 10.74 13.30 -9.44
C LEU A 862 11.35 12.62 -8.20
N ASP A 863 10.60 11.69 -7.60
CA ASP A 863 11.04 10.88 -6.45
C ASP A 863 10.52 9.43 -6.60
N PRO A 864 11.36 8.39 -6.43
CA PRO A 864 10.96 7.00 -6.61
C PRO A 864 9.79 6.55 -5.73
N GLN A 865 9.68 7.08 -4.49
CA GLN A 865 8.59 6.71 -3.61
C GLN A 865 7.24 7.22 -4.14
N LEU A 866 7.24 8.40 -4.78
CA LEU A 866 6.06 8.94 -5.46
C LEU A 866 5.78 8.20 -6.77
N LEU A 867 6.82 7.87 -7.53
CA LEU A 867 6.75 7.11 -8.78
C LEU A 867 6.35 5.64 -8.58
N SER A 868 6.39 5.12 -7.35
CA SER A 868 5.95 3.76 -7.00
C SER A 868 4.45 3.63 -6.73
N ILE A 869 3.71 4.75 -6.72
CA ILE A 869 2.27 4.76 -6.46
C ILE A 869 1.50 5.56 -7.51
N SER A 870 0.22 5.26 -7.65
CA SER A 870 -0.70 5.94 -8.56
C SER A 870 -1.21 7.25 -7.96
N GLN A 871 -1.45 8.26 -8.81
CA GLN A 871 -2.18 9.48 -8.47
C GLN A 871 -3.64 9.16 -8.09
N GLY A 872 -4.17 7.98 -8.43
CA GLY A 872 -5.45 7.47 -7.96
C GLY A 872 -5.42 6.85 -6.56
N ALA A 873 -4.25 6.76 -5.92
CA ALA A 873 -4.15 6.29 -4.52
C ALA A 873 -4.93 7.21 -3.57
N ALA A 874 -5.34 6.66 -2.43
CA ALA A 874 -6.10 7.41 -1.43
C ALA A 874 -5.28 8.61 -0.96
N PRO A 875 -5.89 9.79 -0.80
CA PRO A 875 -5.13 11.00 -0.53
C PRO A 875 -4.22 10.87 0.67
N GLU A 876 -4.67 10.19 1.72
CA GLU A 876 -3.92 9.91 2.94
C GLU A 876 -2.57 9.22 2.66
N GLU A 877 -2.58 8.20 1.81
CA GLU A 877 -1.37 7.49 1.41
C GLU A 877 -0.45 8.40 0.60
N GLN A 878 -1.01 9.20 -0.30
CA GLN A 878 -0.24 10.20 -1.04
C GLN A 878 0.44 11.18 -0.09
N LEU A 879 -0.29 11.70 0.91
CA LEU A 879 0.25 12.66 1.88
C LEU A 879 1.38 12.09 2.72
N VAL A 880 1.20 10.87 3.24
CA VAL A 880 2.25 10.21 4.04
C VAL A 880 3.47 9.95 3.17
N ARG A 881 3.30 9.50 1.93
CA ARG A 881 4.42 9.27 1.00
C ARG A 881 5.13 10.56 0.60
N ILE A 882 4.39 11.65 0.39
CA ILE A 882 4.98 12.98 0.16
C ILE A 882 5.83 13.39 1.36
N VAL A 883 5.36 13.21 2.59
CA VAL A 883 6.14 13.58 3.79
C VAL A 883 7.33 12.63 4.02
N CYS A 884 7.18 11.35 3.67
CA CYS A 884 8.22 10.35 3.85
C CYS A 884 9.30 10.39 2.76
N CYS A 885 9.04 10.97 1.57
CA CYS A 885 9.94 10.88 0.41
C CYS A 885 11.30 11.55 0.60
N SER A 886 12.25 11.19 -0.28
CA SER A 886 13.63 11.68 -0.20
C SER A 886 13.74 13.18 -0.48
N TRP A 887 12.85 13.69 -1.34
CA TRP A 887 12.73 15.10 -1.67
C TRP A 887 12.45 15.99 -0.44
N MET A 888 11.76 15.48 0.59
CA MET A 888 11.52 16.24 1.82
C MET A 888 12.75 16.43 2.71
N ARG A 889 13.89 15.83 2.35
CA ARG A 889 15.02 15.67 3.26
C ARG A 889 16.29 16.40 2.82
N ARG A 890 16.31 17.02 1.64
CA ARG A 890 17.42 17.86 1.19
C ARG A 890 17.09 19.35 1.30
N LEU A 891 18.08 20.18 1.63
CA LEU A 891 17.85 21.64 1.66
C LEU A 891 17.75 22.22 0.25
N TRP A 892 18.52 21.67 -0.68
CA TRP A 892 18.47 21.99 -2.11
C TRP A 892 17.06 21.84 -2.68
N THR A 893 16.33 20.76 -2.39
CA THR A 893 14.95 20.59 -2.86
C THR A 893 13.95 21.56 -2.19
N LEU A 894 14.24 22.03 -0.96
CA LEU A 894 13.39 23.03 -0.29
C LEU A 894 13.49 24.39 -0.98
N GLN A 895 14.70 24.83 -1.39
CA GLN A 895 14.83 26.11 -2.08
C GLN A 895 14.09 26.11 -3.43
N GLU A 896 14.05 24.98 -4.11
CA GLU A 896 13.35 24.78 -5.38
C GLU A 896 11.83 24.90 -5.17
N ALA A 897 11.31 24.29 -4.09
CA ALA A 897 9.92 24.39 -3.68
C ALA A 897 9.48 25.83 -3.32
N VAL A 898 10.36 26.57 -2.63
CA VAL A 898 10.08 27.94 -2.16
C VAL A 898 10.16 28.95 -3.31
N THR A 899 11.06 28.75 -4.27
CA THR A 899 11.24 29.64 -5.43
C THR A 899 10.23 29.39 -6.54
N GLY A 900 9.85 28.12 -6.77
CA GLY A 900 8.87 27.73 -7.77
C GLY A 900 7.48 28.32 -7.53
N SER A 901 6.85 28.78 -8.61
CA SER A 901 5.46 29.29 -8.60
C SER A 901 4.45 28.15 -8.40
N LYS A 902 4.61 27.06 -9.16
CA LYS A 902 3.80 25.83 -9.15
C LYS A 902 4.70 24.61 -8.88
N ILE A 903 4.31 23.75 -7.95
CA ILE A 903 5.06 22.54 -7.58
C ILE A 903 4.21 21.31 -7.93
N LEU A 904 4.69 20.56 -8.91
CA LEU A 904 4.04 19.37 -9.46
C LEU A 904 4.78 18.12 -8.99
N LEU A 905 4.08 17.21 -8.34
CA LEU A 905 4.64 15.95 -7.86
C LEU A 905 4.28 14.83 -8.85
N GLN A 906 5.28 14.20 -9.46
CA GLN A 906 5.06 13.10 -10.40
C GLN A 906 4.82 11.78 -9.65
N PHE A 907 3.65 11.19 -9.88
CA PHE A 907 3.27 9.83 -9.49
C PHE A 907 3.49 8.87 -10.68
N SER A 908 3.27 7.57 -10.50
CA SER A 908 3.48 6.56 -11.56
C SER A 908 2.69 6.84 -12.85
N ASP A 909 1.48 7.38 -12.73
CA ASP A 909 0.49 7.53 -13.81
C ASP A 909 -0.08 8.96 -13.92
N GLY A 910 0.42 9.91 -13.15
CA GLY A 910 -0.15 11.26 -13.12
C GLY A 910 0.61 12.26 -12.25
N VAL A 911 0.09 13.48 -12.16
CA VAL A 911 0.77 14.60 -11.50
C VAL A 911 -0.16 15.27 -10.49
N PHE A 912 0.33 15.49 -9.29
CA PHE A 912 -0.38 16.19 -8.21
C PHE A 912 0.18 17.61 -8.02
N ASP A 913 -0.67 18.63 -8.08
CA ASP A 913 -0.27 19.98 -7.68
C ASP A 913 -0.25 20.06 -6.15
N MET A 914 0.96 20.23 -5.60
CA MET A 914 1.15 20.35 -4.16
C MET A 914 0.30 21.49 -3.60
N ILE A 915 0.42 22.70 -4.12
CA ILE A 915 -0.18 23.89 -3.50
C ILE A 915 -1.71 23.88 -3.64
N GLU A 916 -2.23 23.47 -4.81
CA GLU A 916 -3.68 23.42 -5.05
C GLU A 916 -4.33 22.27 -4.29
N GLY A 917 -3.79 21.06 -4.39
CA GLY A 917 -4.35 19.89 -3.71
C GLY A 917 -4.46 20.09 -2.20
N PHE A 918 -3.55 20.86 -1.59
CA PHE A 918 -3.60 21.17 -0.15
C PHE A 918 -4.59 22.26 0.27
N LYS A 919 -5.06 23.12 -0.65
CA LYS A 919 -6.11 24.11 -0.34
C LYS A 919 -7.46 23.45 -0.11
N ASP A 920 -7.76 22.39 -0.85
CA ASP A 920 -8.99 21.62 -0.71
C ASP A 920 -9.09 20.95 0.66
N PHE A 921 -7.97 20.45 1.20
CA PHE A 921 -7.92 19.90 2.56
C PHE A 921 -8.09 20.95 3.67
N LYS A 922 -7.69 22.21 3.46
CA LYS A 922 -7.84 23.30 4.46
C LYS A 922 -9.28 23.84 4.54
N THR A 923 -10.06 23.73 3.47
CA THR A 923 -11.38 24.37 3.34
C THR A 923 -12.55 23.46 3.72
N SER A 924 -12.31 22.17 3.98
CA SER A 924 -13.32 21.26 4.49
C SER A 924 -13.72 21.58 5.93
N THR A 925 -14.84 22.30 6.11
CA THR A 925 -15.42 22.70 7.40
C THR A 925 -16.46 21.72 7.95
N LYS A 926 -16.76 20.64 7.22
CA LYS A 926 -17.77 19.66 7.64
C LYS A 926 -17.17 18.62 8.57
N LEU A 927 -17.79 18.42 9.74
CA LEU A 927 -17.34 17.38 10.68
C LEU A 927 -17.55 15.94 10.17
N SER A 928 -18.41 15.76 9.16
CA SER A 928 -18.54 14.49 8.41
C SER A 928 -17.36 14.23 7.47
N ALA A 929 -16.42 15.17 7.35
CA ALA A 929 -15.14 15.01 6.69
C ALA A 929 -13.98 15.00 7.71
N MET A 930 -14.26 15.08 9.02
CA MET A 930 -13.18 15.05 10.04
C MET A 930 -12.51 13.68 10.14
N SER A 931 -13.15 12.58 9.77
CA SER A 931 -12.56 11.24 9.81
C SER A 931 -11.42 11.06 8.80
N GLU A 932 -11.55 11.59 7.58
CA GLU A 932 -10.47 11.63 6.58
C GLU A 932 -9.30 12.54 7.04
N ILE A 933 -9.61 13.54 7.86
CA ILE A 933 -8.76 14.72 8.05
C ILE A 933 -8.05 14.75 9.42
N THR A 934 -8.49 14.04 10.46
CA THR A 934 -7.93 14.20 11.83
C THR A 934 -6.53 13.59 12.04
N ALA A 935 -6.17 12.53 11.32
CA ALA A 935 -4.83 11.96 11.32
C ALA A 935 -3.81 12.78 10.51
N LEU A 936 -4.27 13.41 9.41
CA LEU A 936 -3.40 14.02 8.40
C LEU A 936 -3.43 15.54 8.35
N THR A 937 -4.37 16.21 9.01
CA THR A 937 -4.32 17.69 9.11
C THR A 937 -3.04 18.18 9.78
N GLY A 938 -2.54 17.43 10.77
CA GLY A 938 -1.24 17.67 11.38
C GLY A 938 -0.08 17.47 10.39
N LEU A 939 -0.17 16.47 9.50
CA LEU A 939 0.78 16.18 8.41
C LEU A 939 0.82 17.32 7.37
N ILE A 940 -0.34 17.78 6.91
CA ILE A 940 -0.52 18.89 5.95
C ILE A 940 -0.05 20.21 6.56
N SER A 941 -0.45 20.47 7.81
CA SER A 941 -0.19 21.72 8.50
C SER A 941 1.28 21.91 8.88
N SER A 942 2.07 20.86 9.01
CA SER A 942 3.48 20.98 9.39
C SER A 942 4.40 21.09 8.18
N SER A 943 4.14 20.34 7.09
CA SER A 943 5.08 20.24 5.96
C SER A 943 4.87 21.30 4.87
N ILE A 944 3.62 21.58 4.48
CA ILE A 944 3.32 22.57 3.41
C ILE A 944 3.26 23.98 3.96
N ARG A 945 2.73 24.15 5.17
CA ARG A 945 2.71 25.45 5.85
C ARG A 945 4.12 26.01 5.98
N GLN A 946 5.14 25.17 6.17
CA GLN A 946 6.53 25.61 6.17
C GLN A 946 6.94 26.25 4.84
N VAL A 947 6.58 25.65 3.69
CA VAL A 947 6.85 26.23 2.36
C VAL A 947 6.05 27.53 2.15
N GLU A 948 4.78 27.57 2.54
CA GLU A 948 3.96 28.79 2.48
C GLU A 948 4.49 29.92 3.38
N ASP A 949 4.85 29.60 4.62
CA ASP A 949 5.40 30.54 5.60
C ASP A 949 6.78 31.04 5.16
N LEU A 950 7.62 30.18 4.56
CA LEU A 950 8.86 30.58 3.90
C LEU A 950 8.61 31.53 2.74
N LYS A 951 7.62 31.24 1.87
CA LYS A 951 7.21 32.14 0.78
C LYS A 951 6.69 33.49 1.31
N ARG A 952 6.01 33.51 2.46
CA ARG A 952 5.56 34.74 3.13
C ARG A 952 6.72 35.52 3.74
N PHE A 953 7.62 34.84 4.46
CA PHE A 953 8.79 35.46 5.06
C PHE A 953 9.77 35.99 4.02
N ARG A 954 9.88 35.33 2.87
CA ARG A 954 10.63 35.84 1.70
C ARG A 954 10.09 37.20 1.24
N ARG A 955 8.76 37.39 1.22
CA ARG A 955 8.11 38.65 0.80
C ARG A 955 8.25 39.74 1.87
N ASP A 956 8.19 39.37 3.14
CA ASP A 956 8.41 40.28 4.27
C ASP A 956 9.37 39.69 5.30
N ARG A 957 10.67 39.97 5.12
CA ARG A 957 11.74 39.49 6.00
C ARG A 957 11.74 40.13 7.39
N LYS A 958 10.90 41.13 7.64
CA LYS A 958 10.71 41.76 8.95
C LYS A 958 9.60 41.11 9.77
N SER A 959 8.84 40.17 9.19
CA SER A 959 7.84 39.39 9.91
C SER A 959 8.49 38.40 10.89
N GLY A 960 8.95 38.91 12.04
CA GLY A 960 9.70 38.12 13.03
C GLY A 960 8.96 36.88 13.55
N HIS A 961 7.62 36.92 13.59
CA HIS A 961 6.77 35.79 13.95
C HIS A 961 6.86 34.60 12.96
N LEU A 962 7.34 34.81 11.72
CA LEU A 962 7.55 33.75 10.72
C LEU A 962 8.98 33.18 10.74
N PHE A 963 9.93 33.82 11.41
CA PHE A 963 11.31 33.32 11.54
C PHE A 963 11.37 31.86 12.08
N PRO A 964 10.55 31.45 13.07
CA PRO A 964 10.51 30.05 13.50
C PRO A 964 10.14 29.08 12.38
N ALA A 965 9.35 29.49 11.38
CA ALA A 965 9.00 28.63 10.25
C ALA A 965 10.23 28.31 9.39
N VAL A 966 11.10 29.31 9.16
CA VAL A 966 12.38 29.14 8.46
C VAL A 966 13.23 28.10 9.18
N TRP A 967 13.40 28.28 10.49
CA TRP A 967 14.16 27.38 11.35
C TRP A 967 13.61 25.95 11.30
N ASN A 968 12.30 25.82 11.54
CA ASN A 968 11.64 24.53 11.69
C ASN A 968 11.60 23.75 10.38
N ALA A 969 11.63 24.41 9.22
CA ALA A 969 11.69 23.80 7.90
C ALA A 969 13.07 23.25 7.51
N CYS A 970 14.14 23.85 8.03
CA CYS A 970 15.51 23.50 7.66
C CYS A 970 16.14 22.46 8.59
N ARG A 971 15.77 22.45 9.88
CA ARG A 971 16.44 21.66 10.95
C ARG A 971 16.45 20.13 10.74
N THR A 972 15.58 19.59 9.88
CA THR A 972 15.49 18.15 9.58
C THR A 972 16.02 17.81 8.18
N ARG A 973 16.60 18.77 7.46
CA ARG A 973 17.15 18.56 6.12
C ARG A 973 18.66 18.35 6.15
N THR A 974 19.21 17.68 5.14
CA THR A 974 20.64 17.39 4.97
C THR A 974 21.17 18.05 3.71
N ASN A 975 22.47 18.33 3.72
CA ASN A 975 23.26 18.70 2.55
C ASN A 975 24.49 17.80 2.51
N SER A 976 24.98 17.51 1.30
CA SER A 976 26.27 16.83 1.13
C SER A 976 27.44 17.66 1.64
N LYS A 977 27.33 19.00 1.55
CA LYS A 977 28.34 19.96 1.99
C LYS A 977 27.72 20.95 2.97
N ALA A 978 28.27 21.05 4.19
CA ALA A 978 27.73 21.92 5.24
C ALA A 978 27.70 23.40 4.82
N GLN A 979 28.69 23.83 4.03
CA GLN A 979 28.81 25.21 3.54
C GLN A 979 27.70 25.63 2.57
N ASP A 980 26.97 24.69 1.97
CA ASP A 980 25.87 24.98 1.02
C ASP A 980 24.62 25.50 1.74
N GLU A 981 24.55 25.31 3.07
CA GLU A 981 23.40 25.70 3.86
C GLU A 981 23.12 27.20 3.79
N ALA A 982 24.17 28.01 3.97
CA ALA A 982 24.06 29.47 3.91
C ALA A 982 23.57 29.94 2.54
N PHE A 983 24.03 29.27 1.47
CA PHE A 983 23.62 29.55 0.10
C PHE A 983 22.14 29.22 -0.12
N CYS A 984 21.70 28.00 0.22
CA CYS A 984 20.30 27.58 0.04
C CYS A 984 19.34 28.50 0.81
N LEU A 985 19.71 28.93 2.02
CA LEU A 985 18.93 29.88 2.80
C LEU A 985 18.85 31.25 2.15
N ALA A 986 19.97 31.76 1.63
CA ALA A 986 19.96 33.03 0.91
C ALA A 986 19.05 32.96 -0.33
N VAL A 987 19.11 31.87 -1.10
CA VAL A 987 18.18 31.65 -2.21
C VAL A 987 16.74 31.64 -1.72
N MET A 988 16.39 30.89 -0.67
CA MET A 988 15.02 30.83 -0.12
C MET A 988 14.51 32.20 0.34
N LEU A 989 15.38 32.99 0.96
CA LEU A 989 15.06 34.31 1.52
C LEU A 989 15.13 35.44 0.48
N GLY A 990 15.56 35.16 -0.75
CA GLY A 990 15.74 36.17 -1.80
C GLY A 990 16.81 37.19 -1.43
N LEU A 991 17.92 36.71 -0.88
CA LEU A 991 19.10 37.50 -0.53
C LEU A 991 20.16 37.36 -1.64
N ASP A 992 21.06 38.33 -1.73
CA ASP A 992 22.18 38.27 -2.66
C ASP A 992 23.10 37.09 -2.29
N THR A 993 23.22 36.13 -3.20
CA THR A 993 23.99 34.90 -2.99
C THR A 993 25.46 35.05 -3.33
N LEU A 994 25.83 36.06 -4.14
CA LEU A 994 27.20 36.25 -4.61
C LEU A 994 28.19 36.50 -3.44
N PRO A 995 27.89 37.35 -2.44
CA PRO A 995 28.76 37.54 -1.28
C PRO A 995 28.96 36.27 -0.45
N ILE A 996 27.98 35.35 -0.47
CA ILE A 996 28.05 34.09 0.27
C ILE A 996 28.90 33.08 -0.48
N LEU A 997 28.73 32.96 -1.81
CA LEU A 997 29.57 32.07 -2.62
C LEU A 997 31.03 32.51 -2.67
N ALA A 998 31.28 33.83 -2.71
CA ALA A 998 32.62 34.40 -2.71
C ALA A 998 33.34 34.32 -1.35
N ALA A 999 32.60 34.12 -0.25
CA ALA A 999 33.18 34.05 1.09
C ALA A 999 33.84 32.69 1.38
N PRO A 1000 34.92 32.65 2.18
CA PRO A 1000 35.47 31.41 2.73
C PRO A 1000 34.41 30.59 3.48
N ASN A 1001 34.55 29.26 3.48
CA ASN A 1001 33.52 28.35 4.04
C ASN A 1001 33.11 28.66 5.49
N ASN A 1002 34.05 29.10 6.34
CA ASN A 1002 33.81 29.49 7.72
C ASN A 1002 33.10 30.86 7.88
N GLU A 1003 33.07 31.68 6.84
CA GLU A 1003 32.47 33.03 6.85
C GLU A 1003 31.08 33.09 6.20
N LYS A 1004 30.70 32.06 5.43
CA LYS A 1004 29.43 32.03 4.68
C LYS A 1004 28.20 32.22 5.56
N TRP A 1005 28.20 31.60 6.74
CA TRP A 1005 27.10 31.73 7.69
C TRP A 1005 26.98 33.16 8.23
N LYS A 1006 28.10 33.80 8.58
CA LYS A 1006 28.10 35.20 9.02
C LYS A 1006 27.59 36.13 7.92
N ARG A 1007 28.00 35.90 6.68
CA ARG A 1007 27.49 36.66 5.53
C ARG A 1007 25.98 36.53 5.39
N LEU A 1008 25.42 35.33 5.55
CA LEU A 1008 23.97 35.14 5.59
C LEU A 1008 23.32 35.96 6.72
N LEU A 1009 23.86 35.91 7.94
CA LEU A 1009 23.31 36.63 9.09
C LEU A 1009 23.27 38.16 8.83
N LEU A 1010 24.35 38.71 8.28
CA LEU A 1010 24.46 40.14 7.96
C LEU A 1010 23.54 40.55 6.80
N LEU A 1011 23.33 39.67 5.81
CA LEU A 1011 22.43 39.92 4.69
C LEU A 1011 20.95 39.87 5.10
N GLN A 1012 20.58 38.92 5.98
CA GLN A 1012 19.22 38.86 6.54
C GLN A 1012 18.90 40.10 7.38
N LYS A 1013 19.90 40.64 8.08
CA LYS A 1013 19.91 41.92 8.81
C LYS A 1013 18.96 42.03 10.00
N TYR A 1014 17.74 41.50 9.93
CA TYR A 1014 16.72 41.62 10.98
C TYR A 1014 16.35 40.26 11.56
N PHE A 1015 16.37 40.16 12.89
CA PHE A 1015 16.04 38.95 13.65
C PHE A 1015 15.05 39.28 14.76
N PRO A 1016 14.13 38.37 15.13
CA PRO A 1016 13.28 38.57 16.29
C PRO A 1016 14.11 38.63 17.58
N ILE A 1017 13.85 39.60 18.45
CA ILE A 1017 14.60 39.75 19.71
C ILE A 1017 14.39 38.53 20.61
N ASP A 1018 13.20 37.92 20.56
CA ASP A 1018 12.88 36.67 21.27
C ASP A 1018 13.91 35.56 21.06
N LEU A 1019 14.59 35.56 19.90
CA LEU A 1019 15.65 34.59 19.59
C LEU A 1019 16.81 34.67 20.58
N LEU A 1020 17.07 35.84 21.17
CA LEU A 1020 18.10 36.05 22.18
C LEU A 1020 17.76 35.34 23.50
N PHE A 1021 16.48 35.22 23.84
CA PHE A 1021 16.01 34.56 25.06
C PHE A 1021 15.67 33.07 24.85
N SER A 1022 15.62 32.65 23.59
CA SER A 1022 15.45 31.25 23.19
C SER A 1022 16.70 30.43 23.57
N PRO A 1023 16.57 29.16 23.96
CA PRO A 1023 17.74 28.34 24.29
C PRO A 1023 18.35 27.65 23.07
N VAL A 1024 18.42 28.35 21.93
CA VAL A 1024 19.02 27.78 20.72
C VAL A 1024 20.54 27.70 20.87
N PRO A 1025 21.20 26.66 20.33
CA PRO A 1025 22.65 26.64 20.21
C PRO A 1025 23.16 27.84 19.42
N ARG A 1026 24.24 28.45 19.90
CA ARG A 1026 24.78 29.71 19.37
C ARG A 1026 26.22 29.57 18.94
N LEU A 1027 26.67 30.47 18.07
CA LEU A 1027 28.08 30.58 17.72
C LEU A 1027 28.92 30.89 18.97
N SER A 1028 30.12 30.31 19.05
CA SER A 1028 31.07 30.58 20.12
C SER A 1028 31.91 31.85 19.86
N GLU A 1029 31.92 32.30 18.60
CA GLU A 1029 32.75 33.41 18.13
C GLU A 1029 32.36 34.76 18.77
N PRO A 1030 33.33 35.55 19.26
CA PRO A 1030 33.07 36.88 19.79
C PRO A 1030 32.33 37.78 18.78
N GLY A 1031 31.26 38.46 19.21
CA GLY A 1031 30.45 39.34 18.36
C GLY A 1031 29.22 38.67 17.73
N TYR A 1032 29.17 37.34 17.73
CA TYR A 1032 28.09 36.54 17.16
C TYR A 1032 27.49 35.56 18.17
N ARG A 1033 27.79 35.69 19.46
CA ARG A 1033 27.28 34.78 20.51
C ARG A 1033 25.79 34.91 20.73
N TRP A 1034 25.16 35.94 20.18
CA TRP A 1034 23.70 36.07 20.09
C TRP A 1034 23.09 35.23 18.95
N ALA A 1035 23.87 34.88 17.92
CA ALA A 1035 23.35 34.27 16.70
C ALA A 1035 23.30 32.74 16.78
N PRO A 1036 22.31 32.10 16.15
CA PRO A 1036 22.21 30.65 16.16
C PRO A 1036 23.28 29.97 15.31
N LEU A 1037 23.62 28.72 15.64
CA LEU A 1037 24.46 27.86 14.82
C LEU A 1037 23.80 27.49 13.47
N PRO A 1038 24.61 27.12 12.45
CA PRO A 1038 24.09 26.46 11.26
C PRO A 1038 23.26 25.21 11.61
N PHE A 1039 22.16 25.00 10.90
CA PHE A 1039 21.26 23.85 11.04
C PHE A 1039 21.97 22.52 10.82
N SER A 1040 22.94 22.48 9.89
CA SER A 1040 23.73 21.28 9.59
C SER A 1040 24.59 20.83 10.76
N TRP A 1041 24.99 21.75 11.64
CA TRP A 1041 25.82 21.45 12.81
C TRP A 1041 24.99 20.91 13.96
N TYR A 1042 23.71 21.30 14.05
CA TYR A 1042 22.84 20.87 15.12
C TYR A 1042 21.39 20.74 14.68
N LYS A 1043 20.99 19.49 14.43
CA LYS A 1043 19.67 19.13 13.91
C LYS A 1043 18.68 18.81 15.03
N GLY A 1044 17.39 19.02 14.74
CA GLY A 1044 16.30 18.53 15.58
C GLY A 1044 15.66 19.56 16.54
N THR A 1045 16.37 20.59 17.01
CA THR A 1045 15.76 21.54 17.97
C THR A 1045 14.77 22.48 17.29
N LYS A 1046 13.51 22.42 17.75
CA LYS A 1046 12.47 23.39 17.37
C LYS A 1046 12.70 24.72 18.07
N VAL A 1047 12.50 25.79 17.32
CA VAL A 1047 12.45 27.15 17.86
C VAL A 1047 11.01 27.55 18.09
N TYR A 1048 10.72 27.97 19.32
CA TYR A 1048 9.44 28.54 19.70
C TYR A 1048 9.69 29.97 20.17
N LEU A 1049 9.25 30.93 19.36
CA LEU A 1049 9.23 32.35 19.74
C LEU A 1049 7.80 32.75 20.13
N LYS A 1050 7.63 33.87 20.83
CA LYS A 1050 6.29 34.33 21.23
C LYS A 1050 5.53 34.71 19.96
N ARG A 1051 4.34 34.12 19.77
CA ARG A 1051 3.55 34.24 18.52
C ARG A 1051 3.22 35.69 18.12
N ASN A 1052 3.19 36.62 19.08
CA ASN A 1052 2.81 38.01 18.87
C ASN A 1052 3.98 39.00 19.04
N SER A 1053 5.22 38.52 19.19
CA SER A 1053 6.37 39.41 19.32
C SER A 1053 6.74 39.98 17.94
N THR A 1054 6.57 41.29 17.78
CA THR A 1054 6.94 42.05 16.58
C THR A 1054 8.30 42.73 16.71
N ALA A 1055 8.93 42.64 17.87
CA ALA A 1055 10.15 43.36 18.16
C ALA A 1055 11.36 42.69 17.45
N LEU A 1056 12.13 43.50 16.72
CA LEU A 1056 13.27 43.05 15.92
C LEU A 1056 14.57 43.66 16.42
N GLY A 1057 15.62 42.86 16.40
CA GLY A 1057 17.01 43.31 16.49
C GLY A 1057 17.65 43.42 15.11
N GLU A 1058 18.52 44.41 14.96
CA GLU A 1058 19.33 44.63 13.76
C GLU A 1058 20.72 44.03 13.98
N ALA A 1059 21.08 43.08 13.12
CA ALA A 1059 22.38 42.43 13.11
C ALA A 1059 23.42 43.28 12.38
N SER A 1060 24.61 43.36 12.95
CA SER A 1060 25.78 44.02 12.37
C SER A 1060 27.06 43.31 12.80
N ASP A 1061 28.21 43.70 12.25
CA ASP A 1061 29.52 43.21 12.70
C ASP A 1061 29.80 43.51 14.19
N LYS A 1062 29.03 44.42 14.80
CA LYS A 1062 29.13 44.79 16.22
C LYS A 1062 28.20 43.98 17.13
N GLY A 1063 27.41 43.04 16.62
CA GLY A 1063 26.42 42.28 17.38
C GLY A 1063 24.97 42.61 17.02
N LEU A 1064 24.02 42.11 17.82
CA LEU A 1064 22.58 42.33 17.65
C LEU A 1064 22.12 43.54 18.46
N SER A 1065 21.63 44.56 17.77
CA SER A 1065 21.14 45.80 18.37
C SER A 1065 19.60 45.82 18.48
N PHE A 1066 19.06 46.07 19.67
CA PHE A 1066 17.61 46.00 19.92
C PHE A 1066 17.18 46.80 21.17
N THR A 1067 15.88 46.92 21.43
CA THR A 1067 15.32 47.58 22.63
C THR A 1067 14.55 46.57 23.47
N ALA A 1068 14.85 46.50 24.77
CA ALA A 1068 14.21 45.57 25.71
C ALA A 1068 14.36 46.06 27.16
N PRO A 1069 13.43 45.70 28.07
CA PRO A 1069 13.60 45.95 29.49
C PRO A 1069 14.82 45.18 30.04
N GLY A 1070 15.46 45.74 31.08
CA GLY A 1070 16.60 45.10 31.71
C GLY A 1070 17.05 45.79 32.99
N MET A 1071 18.11 45.27 33.60
CA MET A 1071 18.75 45.78 34.81
C MET A 1071 20.27 45.79 34.63
N VAL A 1072 20.92 46.81 35.16
CA VAL A 1072 22.38 46.83 35.30
C VAL A 1072 22.72 46.46 36.73
N LEU A 1073 23.48 45.39 36.89
CA LEU A 1073 23.85 44.82 38.18
C LEU A 1073 25.19 45.40 38.65
N ALA A 1074 25.26 45.72 39.94
CA ALA A 1074 26.52 45.98 40.61
C ALA A 1074 27.37 44.68 40.67
N PRO A 1075 28.70 44.80 40.82
CA PRO A 1075 29.58 43.66 41.04
C PRO A 1075 29.07 42.75 42.17
N LEU A 1076 29.28 41.44 42.02
CA LEU A 1076 28.86 40.46 43.02
C LEU A 1076 29.57 40.73 44.34
N GLN A 1077 28.83 40.71 45.45
CA GLN A 1077 29.41 40.99 46.77
C GLN A 1077 30.34 39.85 47.28
N THR A 1078 30.27 38.66 46.68
CA THR A 1078 31.13 37.50 47.02
C THR A 1078 31.51 36.69 45.77
N PRO A 1079 32.80 36.29 45.61
CA PRO A 1079 33.25 35.48 44.47
C PRO A 1079 32.70 34.05 44.49
N LEU A 1080 32.67 33.40 43.31
CA LEU A 1080 32.24 32.01 43.17
C LEU A 1080 33.29 31.02 43.72
N ARG A 1081 32.89 29.86 44.26
CA ARG A 1081 33.82 28.76 44.59
C ARG A 1081 34.09 27.90 43.34
N THR A 1082 35.26 27.25 43.28
CA THR A 1082 35.80 26.50 42.14
C THR A 1082 35.31 25.06 41.97
N GLU A 1083 34.36 24.59 42.78
CA GLU A 1083 33.90 23.19 42.75
C GLU A 1083 32.93 22.86 41.59
N PRO A 1084 32.81 21.59 41.16
CA PRO A 1084 31.93 21.19 40.06
C PRO A 1084 30.48 21.21 40.55
N ILE A 1085 29.77 22.30 40.26
CA ILE A 1085 28.35 22.47 40.61
C ILE A 1085 27.50 21.60 39.70
N THR A 1086 27.00 20.48 40.22
CA THR A 1086 25.88 19.76 39.63
C THR A 1086 24.59 20.53 39.94
N SER A 1087 24.17 21.36 38.98
CA SER A 1087 22.78 21.80 38.78
C SER A 1087 22.10 22.64 39.88
N SER A 1088 22.55 23.88 40.09
CA SER A 1088 21.71 25.11 40.15
C SER A 1088 22.41 26.23 40.94
N MET A 1089 22.71 27.35 40.27
CA MET A 1089 23.11 28.59 40.95
C MET A 1089 21.88 29.48 41.08
N ILE A 1090 21.62 29.99 42.29
CA ILE A 1090 20.54 30.94 42.55
C ILE A 1090 21.16 32.33 42.79
N LEU A 1091 20.92 33.24 41.86
CA LEU A 1091 21.32 34.64 41.99
C LEU A 1091 20.11 35.47 42.41
N MET A 1092 20.11 35.96 43.64
CA MET A 1092 19.06 36.81 44.17
C MET A 1092 19.34 38.27 43.84
N LEU A 1093 18.50 38.87 43.01
CA LEU A 1093 18.54 40.30 42.74
C LEU A 1093 17.59 41.04 43.66
N ARG A 1094 18.09 42.07 44.33
CA ARG A 1094 17.23 43.11 44.86
C ARG A 1094 16.93 44.07 43.72
N GLY A 1095 15.66 44.13 43.29
CA GLY A 1095 15.13 45.19 42.45
C GLY A 1095 15.38 46.55 43.10
N ASP A 1096 15.32 47.62 42.30
CA ASP A 1096 15.60 49.02 42.67
C ASP A 1096 15.47 49.29 44.18
N LYS A 1097 16.45 49.97 44.79
CA LYS A 1097 16.51 50.30 46.23
C LYS A 1097 15.16 50.78 46.78
N GLN A 1098 14.33 51.42 45.96
CA GLN A 1098 13.01 51.91 46.31
C GLN A 1098 11.89 50.83 46.28
N SER A 1099 11.97 49.84 45.38
CA SER A 1099 10.93 48.83 45.11
C SER A 1099 10.90 47.63 46.06
N GLN A 1100 11.99 47.35 46.80
CA GLN A 1100 12.14 46.21 47.73
C GLN A 1100 11.75 44.81 47.17
N THR A 1101 11.67 44.65 45.86
CA THR A 1101 11.24 43.40 45.22
C THR A 1101 12.44 42.49 45.00
N TRP A 1102 12.32 41.20 45.33
CA TRP A 1102 13.39 40.22 45.15
C TRP A 1102 13.14 39.35 43.93
N TYR A 1103 14.20 39.07 43.19
CA TYR A 1103 14.16 38.17 42.05
C TYR A 1103 15.15 37.06 42.23
N ARG A 1104 14.71 35.82 42.04
CA ARG A 1104 15.59 34.66 41.99
C ARG A 1104 15.93 34.34 40.54
N ILE A 1105 17.21 34.33 40.21
CA ILE A 1105 17.71 33.91 38.91
C ILE A 1105 18.22 32.48 39.02
N LYS A 1106 17.76 31.62 38.11
CA LYS A 1106 18.31 30.28 37.94
C LYS A 1106 18.97 30.19 36.57
N HIS A 1107 20.20 29.65 36.54
CA HIS A 1107 20.81 29.26 35.28
C HIS A 1107 19.90 28.24 34.57
N ARG A 1108 19.73 28.41 33.27
CA ARG A 1108 18.97 27.48 32.45
C ARG A 1108 19.95 26.44 31.88
N THR A 1109 20.30 25.44 32.67
CA THR A 1109 21.06 24.27 32.17
C THR A 1109 20.17 23.48 31.21
N GLU A 1110 20.56 23.39 29.95
CA GLU A 1110 19.89 22.58 28.95
C GLU A 1110 20.73 21.34 28.59
N PRO A 1111 20.10 20.18 28.32
CA PRO A 1111 20.77 18.88 28.24
C PRO A 1111 21.84 18.71 27.14
N ASN A 1112 22.07 19.69 26.27
CA ASN A 1112 23.01 19.60 25.14
C ASN A 1112 23.97 20.79 25.05
N TYR A 1113 24.27 21.50 26.15
CA TYR A 1113 25.15 22.67 26.13
C TYR A 1113 26.57 22.37 26.63
N ASP A 1114 27.52 23.01 25.95
CA ASP A 1114 28.96 22.86 26.13
C ASP A 1114 29.44 23.48 27.44
N GLN A 1115 30.34 22.77 28.13
CA GLN A 1115 30.97 23.17 29.39
C GLN A 1115 31.71 24.53 29.27
N ALA A 1116 32.13 24.88 28.04
CA ALA A 1116 32.93 26.05 27.70
C ALA A 1116 32.22 27.41 27.89
N GLN A 1117 30.93 27.55 27.53
CA GLN A 1117 30.22 28.83 27.75
C GLN A 1117 29.97 29.10 29.23
N TRP A 1118 29.77 28.04 30.01
CA TRP A 1118 29.61 28.11 31.46
C TRP A 1118 30.94 28.42 32.17
N GLU A 1119 32.05 27.90 31.66
CA GLU A 1119 33.40 28.27 32.10
C GLU A 1119 33.72 29.73 31.77
N ASP A 1120 33.37 30.22 30.58
CA ASP A 1120 33.49 31.64 30.21
C ASP A 1120 32.68 32.53 31.17
N PHE A 1121 31.41 32.20 31.43
CA PHE A 1121 30.57 32.90 32.41
C PHE A 1121 31.21 32.91 33.81
N ARG A 1122 31.69 31.75 34.29
CA ARG A 1122 32.38 31.64 35.58
C ARG A 1122 33.63 32.52 35.61
N ASN A 1123 34.46 32.46 34.58
CA ASN A 1123 35.67 33.25 34.44
C ASN A 1123 35.38 34.76 34.38
N THR A 1124 34.30 35.17 33.70
CA THR A 1124 33.89 36.58 33.65
C THR A 1124 33.35 37.08 34.99
N LEU A 1125 32.58 36.26 35.71
CA LEU A 1125 32.10 36.60 37.06
C LEU A 1125 33.23 36.75 38.09
N HIS A 1126 34.32 36.00 37.94
CA HIS A 1126 35.50 36.12 38.80
C HIS A 1126 36.30 37.43 38.58
N ARG A 1127 36.02 38.18 37.52
CA ARG A 1127 36.76 39.40 37.14
C ARG A 1127 36.08 40.71 37.57
N ASP A 1128 35.12 40.68 38.51
CA ASP A 1128 34.35 41.85 38.95
C ASP A 1128 33.68 42.63 37.80
N ALA A 1129 33.23 41.91 36.76
CA ALA A 1129 32.58 42.53 35.61
C ALA A 1129 31.20 43.11 35.99
N LYS A 1130 30.89 44.33 35.50
CA LYS A 1130 29.51 44.85 35.52
C LYS A 1130 28.63 44.00 34.61
N LEU A 1131 27.51 43.54 35.14
CA LEU A 1131 26.60 42.66 34.41
C LEU A 1131 25.34 43.43 33.99
N GLY A 1132 24.88 43.18 32.78
CA GLY A 1132 23.52 43.49 32.37
C GLY A 1132 22.65 42.24 32.46
N LEU A 1133 21.43 42.39 32.93
CA LEU A 1133 20.39 41.38 32.83
C LEU A 1133 19.26 41.94 31.96
N ILE A 1134 19.07 41.34 30.80
CA ILE A 1134 18.06 41.75 29.82
C ILE A 1134 16.87 40.79 29.95
N PHE A 1135 15.64 41.30 29.92
CA PHE A 1135 14.42 40.49 30.03
C PHE A 1135 13.65 40.37 28.71
N ASP A 1136 12.96 39.25 28.55
CA ASP A 1136 12.10 39.00 27.40
C ASP A 1136 10.76 39.75 27.45
N GLN A 1137 10.31 40.13 28.64
CA GLN A 1137 9.13 40.94 28.95
C GLN A 1137 9.33 41.64 30.30
N ASP A 1138 8.53 42.66 30.59
CA ASP A 1138 8.61 43.30 31.89
C ASP A 1138 8.12 42.34 33.00
N ILE A 1139 8.93 42.18 34.05
CA ILE A 1139 8.71 41.19 35.11
C ILE A 1139 7.57 41.57 36.07
N ASP A 1140 7.21 42.84 36.11
CA ASP A 1140 6.13 43.36 36.96
C ASP A 1140 4.74 43.19 36.35
N GLU A 1141 4.63 43.00 35.03
CA GLU A 1141 3.35 42.81 34.35
C GLU A 1141 2.87 41.33 34.39
N ILE A 1142 3.67 40.44 34.98
CA ILE A 1142 3.42 38.99 34.94
C ILE A 1142 2.58 38.57 36.15
N SER A 1143 1.32 38.19 35.92
CA SER A 1143 0.42 37.68 36.95
C SER A 1143 0.77 36.28 37.48
N PHE A 1144 1.60 35.49 36.77
CA PHE A 1144 2.02 34.14 37.21
C PHE A 1144 3.43 33.70 36.69
N ASN A 1145 4.37 33.42 37.62
CA ASN A 1145 5.41 32.36 37.62
C ASN A 1145 6.81 32.41 36.91
N SER A 1146 7.29 33.43 36.17
CA SER A 1146 8.74 33.75 35.84
C SER A 1146 8.91 34.46 34.49
N ALA A 1147 10.02 35.19 34.31
CA ALA A 1147 10.49 35.78 33.05
C ALA A 1147 11.76 35.08 32.51
N HIS A 1148 11.98 35.11 31.20
CA HIS A 1148 13.26 34.69 30.62
C HIS A 1148 14.21 35.90 30.56
N GLY A 1149 15.50 35.67 30.78
CA GLY A 1149 16.50 36.72 30.68
C GLY A 1149 17.83 36.26 30.10
N VAL A 1150 18.66 37.23 29.77
CA VAL A 1150 20.01 37.04 29.23
C VAL A 1150 20.98 37.87 30.05
N LEU A 1151 22.03 37.22 30.55
CA LEU A 1151 23.14 37.87 31.21
C LEU A 1151 24.18 38.30 30.17
N VAL A 1152 24.63 39.55 30.28
CA VAL A 1152 25.67 40.13 29.45
C VAL A 1152 26.76 40.77 30.33
N ALA A 1153 28.01 40.68 29.92
CA ALA A 1153 29.11 41.47 30.51
C ALA A 1153 29.19 42.80 29.79
N LEU A 1154 29.03 43.92 30.50
CA LEU A 1154 29.06 45.26 29.91
C LEU A 1154 30.49 45.66 29.53
N GLU A 1155 30.66 46.27 28.35
CA GLU A 1155 31.97 46.67 27.81
C GLU A 1155 32.48 48.03 28.31
N GLN A 1156 31.64 48.84 28.97
CA GLN A 1156 31.99 50.19 29.45
C GLN A 1156 31.71 50.38 30.95
N ASP A 1157 32.59 51.14 31.62
CA ASP A 1157 32.54 51.39 33.07
C ASP A 1157 31.51 52.44 33.50
N THR A 1158 30.95 53.25 32.59
CA THR A 1158 30.06 54.38 32.95
C THR A 1158 28.68 54.24 32.34
N LEU A 1159 27.66 54.20 33.21
CA LEU A 1159 26.24 54.38 32.86
C LEU A 1159 26.07 55.84 32.45
N GLY A 1160 25.93 56.13 31.16
CA GLY A 1160 25.66 57.49 30.70
C GLY A 1160 24.17 57.83 30.77
N ASP A 1161 23.89 59.13 30.90
CA ASP A 1161 22.56 59.67 31.12
C ASP A 1161 21.72 59.64 29.83
N GLY A 1162 20.92 58.59 29.70
CA GLY A 1162 19.63 58.67 29.01
C GLY A 1162 19.63 58.79 27.48
N ASN A 1163 20.44 57.98 26.78
CA ASN A 1163 20.15 57.45 25.42
C ASN A 1163 21.20 56.44 24.93
N ASP A 1164 22.08 55.96 25.81
CA ASP A 1164 23.25 55.20 25.42
C ASP A 1164 22.93 53.76 24.99
N LEU A 1165 23.68 53.30 23.98
CA LEU A 1165 23.65 51.93 23.52
C LEU A 1165 24.47 51.07 24.50
N PHE A 1166 23.78 50.26 25.31
CA PHE A 1166 24.44 49.33 26.23
C PHE A 1166 25.07 48.18 25.44
N GLN A 1167 26.41 48.22 25.31
CA GLN A 1167 27.18 47.17 24.66
C GLN A 1167 27.61 46.14 25.70
N GLY A 1168 27.29 44.87 25.44
CA GLY A 1168 27.73 43.79 26.30
C GLY A 1168 27.96 42.48 25.56
N ALA A 1169 28.90 41.69 26.07
CA ALA A 1169 29.17 40.35 25.59
C ALA A 1169 28.16 39.36 26.19
N PHE A 1170 27.54 38.54 25.35
CA PHE A 1170 26.63 37.49 25.77
C PHE A 1170 27.33 36.49 26.69
N LEU A 1171 26.74 36.21 27.86
CA LEU A 1171 27.26 35.23 28.80
C LEU A 1171 26.37 33.99 28.89
N ALA A 1172 25.10 34.15 29.28
CA ALA A 1172 24.21 33.01 29.55
C ALA A 1172 22.73 33.37 29.47
N CYS A 1173 21.90 32.39 29.11
CA CYS A 1173 20.44 32.45 29.28
C CYS A 1173 20.04 32.06 30.70
N VAL A 1174 19.08 32.77 31.28
CA VAL A 1174 18.62 32.57 32.66
C VAL A 1174 17.09 32.62 32.77
N ARG A 1175 16.55 32.05 33.85
CA ARG A 1175 15.16 32.26 34.28
C ARG A 1175 15.11 33.13 35.52
N VAL A 1176 14.18 34.08 35.54
CA VAL A 1176 14.04 35.09 36.59
C VAL A 1176 12.67 34.93 37.23
N TYR A 1177 12.63 34.71 38.54
CA TYR A 1177 11.42 34.47 39.31
C TYR A 1177 11.19 35.66 40.24
N PRO A 1178 10.06 36.39 40.16
CA PRO A 1178 9.69 37.31 41.22
C PRO A 1178 9.39 36.50 42.49
N GLU A 1179 10.00 36.86 43.61
CA GLU A 1179 9.76 36.21 44.91
C GLU A 1179 8.85 37.09 45.77
N PRO A 1180 7.53 36.77 45.86
CA PRO A 1180 6.56 37.64 46.51
C PRO A 1180 6.66 37.64 48.04
N ARG A 1181 7.25 36.59 48.65
CA ARG A 1181 7.53 36.49 50.09
C ARG A 1181 8.74 35.60 50.33
N PHE A 1182 9.94 36.14 50.17
CA PHE A 1182 11.11 35.48 50.73
C PHE A 1182 10.95 35.47 52.26
N ASN A 1183 11.15 34.30 52.90
CA ASN A 1183 11.00 34.15 54.34
C ASN A 1183 11.95 35.14 55.05
N SER A 1184 11.42 36.23 55.61
CA SER A 1184 12.21 37.34 56.14
C SER A 1184 13.18 36.87 57.23
N THR A 1185 12.83 35.80 57.95
CA THR A 1185 13.64 35.23 59.04
C THR A 1185 14.88 34.48 58.54
N LEU A 1186 14.85 33.91 57.33
CA LEU A 1186 16.01 33.28 56.67
C LEU A 1186 16.91 34.35 56.04
N LEU A 1187 16.30 35.40 55.49
CA LEU A 1187 17.00 36.53 54.88
C LEU A 1187 17.70 37.41 55.92
N ASP A 1188 17.04 37.70 57.05
CA ASP A 1188 17.63 38.50 58.14
C ASP A 1188 18.80 37.76 58.79
N ARG A 1189 18.69 36.44 58.99
CA ARG A 1189 19.83 35.61 59.43
C ARG A 1189 20.96 35.62 58.41
N TRP A 1190 20.65 35.45 57.12
CA TRP A 1190 21.66 35.45 56.06
C TRP A 1190 22.34 36.82 55.85
N LEU A 1191 21.58 37.93 55.94
CA LEU A 1191 22.11 39.30 55.88
C LEU A 1191 22.94 39.68 57.11
N GLN A 1192 22.66 39.08 58.28
CA GLN A 1192 23.39 39.33 59.53
C GLN A 1192 24.61 38.42 59.72
N GLU A 1193 24.53 37.15 59.33
CA GLU A 1193 25.52 36.09 59.63
C GLU A 1193 26.38 35.71 58.42
N GLY A 1194 26.04 36.15 57.20
CA GLY A 1194 26.82 35.94 55.98
C GLY A 1194 26.94 34.47 55.51
N THR A 1195 26.34 33.51 56.23
CA THR A 1195 26.40 32.07 55.95
C THR A 1195 25.09 31.39 56.34
N LEU A 1196 24.64 30.43 55.52
CA LEU A 1196 23.59 29.47 55.84
C LEU A 1196 24.26 28.10 55.82
N GLU A 1197 24.31 27.41 56.97
CA GLU A 1197 25.10 26.20 57.18
C GLU A 1197 24.62 24.96 56.40
N GLU A 1198 23.47 24.99 55.70
CA GLU A 1198 22.94 23.80 55.00
C GLU A 1198 22.68 23.90 53.48
N GLU A 1199 22.87 25.03 52.79
CA GLU A 1199 22.83 25.05 51.30
C GLU A 1199 23.77 26.10 50.69
N THR A 1200 24.85 25.66 50.05
CA THR A 1200 25.99 26.45 49.51
C THR A 1200 25.72 27.26 48.21
N HIS A 1201 24.46 27.45 47.78
CA HIS A 1201 24.12 27.77 46.37
C HIS A 1201 23.55 29.19 46.08
N TYR A 1202 23.43 30.08 47.07
CA TYR A 1202 22.81 31.41 46.91
C TYR A 1202 23.85 32.55 46.82
N ARG A 1203 23.64 33.53 45.93
CA ARG A 1203 24.45 34.77 45.79
C ARG A 1203 23.55 35.97 45.53
N THR A 1204 23.88 37.17 46.02
CA THR A 1204 23.11 38.39 45.74
C THR A 1204 23.84 39.39 44.86
N ALA A 1205 23.06 40.10 44.05
CA ALA A 1205 23.47 41.35 43.42
C ALA A 1205 22.39 42.41 43.59
N VAL A 1206 22.80 43.68 43.62
CA VAL A 1206 21.88 44.81 43.59
C VAL A 1206 21.87 45.33 42.16
N GLY A 1207 20.68 45.50 41.57
CA GLY A 1207 20.56 46.00 40.21
C GLY A 1207 19.71 47.26 40.11
N THR A 1208 20.11 48.15 39.22
CA THR A 1208 19.33 49.33 38.82
C THR A 1208 18.53 48.98 37.57
N ARG A 1209 17.22 49.21 37.61
CA ARG A 1209 16.33 48.94 36.47
C ARG A 1209 16.46 50.01 35.40
N LEU A 1210 16.42 49.55 34.15
CA LEU A 1210 16.48 50.39 32.96
C LEU A 1210 15.07 50.68 32.43
N LEU A 1211 14.90 51.84 31.79
CA LEU A 1211 13.67 52.20 31.10
C LEU A 1211 13.47 51.31 29.87
N SER A 1212 12.22 50.99 29.55
CA SER A 1212 11.84 50.14 28.40
C SER A 1212 12.24 50.71 27.03
N SER A 1213 12.60 51.98 26.95
CA SER A 1213 13.07 52.66 25.73
C SER A 1213 14.56 52.52 25.44
N GLN A 1214 15.35 51.93 26.34
CA GLN A 1214 16.81 51.86 26.20
C GLN A 1214 17.28 50.76 25.23
N LYS A 1215 18.36 51.05 24.50
CA LYS A 1215 18.87 50.19 23.42
C LYS A 1215 20.05 49.35 23.91
N TRP A 1216 19.99 48.05 23.65
CA TRP A 1216 21.05 47.07 23.90
C TRP A 1216 21.76 46.70 22.59
N CYS A 1217 23.03 46.38 22.68
CA CYS A 1217 23.80 45.73 21.62
C CYS A 1217 24.55 44.55 22.22
N VAL A 1218 24.16 43.32 21.85
CA VAL A 1218 24.71 42.10 22.43
C VAL A 1218 25.65 41.41 21.44
N ARG A 1219 26.88 41.18 21.87
CA ARG A 1219 27.97 40.54 21.11
C ARG A 1219 28.14 39.07 21.45
#